data_AF-A0A430LCL8-F1
#
_entry.id   AF-A0A430LCL8-F1
#
_cell.length_a   1.000
_cell.length_b   1.000
_cell.length_c   1.000
_cell.angle_alpha   90.00
_cell.angle_beta   90.00
_cell.angle_gamma   90.00
#
_symmetry.space_group_name_H-M   'P 1'
#
loop_
_entity.id
_entity.type
_entity.pdbx_description
1 polymer ?
#
loop_
_entity_poly.entity_id
_entity_poly.type
_entity_poly.pdbx_seq_one_letter_code
_entity_poly.pdbx_strand_id
1 'polypeptide(L)'
;MRLLNTQTIVVESFGDDQIPSYAILSHTWEAEEVTFQDMESGKATSKKGWAKVKNSCSMARKNGFDYVWLDTCCIDKTSSAELSEAINSMYRWYQEAAVCYAFLADVSDLSEISSSKWFTRGWTLQELIAPSSMIFFSRAWKKLGTKANPTLVRVISERTRIPRAILLGNQDLEAASIAQRMSWAADRRTTRREDLAYCLMGIFNINMPLLYGEGEKAFIRLQEEIMRVSDDHSLFAWKCPNSRGGLLAVSPAAFKDSGNIVPWNPFVPYNSPFTLTNKGAHLELPFIGLGDQGTGLAVLSCTGVGDSDKLVAIYLRDSFMTMEHFERCRSEEFNLINLSQFRPAQYPTRSLCIRLRGLSQRPKRASNGEIQHDQSRLCDEASNDGKSDGDEETEQDKQKQLSLAAAQGREFEVKRLLALPNVHPGFYDDKGRTPLSLAAEAGHEGIVRLLLDQRNVDINSGGTQGQPPITYATERGHEGIVWQLLARTDTSSNPGELLSIAASCGRVVLLSQLLARKDIREHLTTETYASLFSGAAEHGHASVVRLLLGLGKVHPDQEDDLGHTALWWATTKGHEGVVKMLLETGWVDTYRKDKDGMTALYHAVSNGYEKIVRLLLQHGTHTESTGRYGDSPLFIASSKGYVSIVQELLAHGAKTEPRSRRSRTALMEAASKGHEVIVKMLLENGADVNRKVRIESNPRTYHSALDCACDFGHQGVVKLLLDHGAAVDDFKCAAKRSRLNVARLLLDKNPPSSSRDVDICAVLHEKVEKRDSDFVRVLLEAAEDTQSVIRPFHLVAAALSRDEDVAKVLLEKGASANSQWNGDLLLGFANLKRCEGVVDVLLSRPAKRDKKAFLAEVKKTSNLDYSASQDEPGIVESETDSTVPPWCMLTPLWCAAVNGHEAMVQLLLEHGADPNIAVQTWVLSIRTALYDAARLNHEGIVKLLLSSGANPNVGGNLWSPLLHASSLATHDNVAMAQMLLESGANTEVQAKYYETPLYYAAQAGNVALVKLLLKHGADREAKGVRGRIAESLASNQAIAYLFR
;
A
#
# COMPACT_ATOMS: atom_id res chain seq x y z
N MET A 1 14.34 10.08 0.59
CA MET A 1 15.50 10.65 1.33
C MET A 1 15.23 12.11 1.73
N ARG A 2 15.66 12.58 2.92
CA ARG A 2 15.61 14.01 3.28
C ARG A 2 16.97 14.67 3.12
N LEU A 3 17.03 15.91 2.63
CA LEU A 3 18.26 16.69 2.47
C LEU A 3 18.10 18.08 3.09
N LEU A 4 19.19 18.67 3.55
CA LEU A 4 19.21 20.03 4.09
C LEU A 4 19.58 21.01 2.97
N ASN A 5 18.68 21.96 2.69
CA ASN A 5 18.94 23.03 1.73
C ASN A 5 20.04 23.95 2.27
N THR A 6 21.12 24.15 1.51
CA THR A 6 22.28 24.90 1.97
C THR A 6 22.02 26.39 2.07
N GLN A 7 21.02 26.95 1.37
CA GLN A 7 20.67 28.37 1.40
C GLN A 7 19.72 28.70 2.55
N THR A 8 18.62 27.96 2.65
CA THR A 8 17.56 28.18 3.65
C THR A 8 17.82 27.48 4.97
N ILE A 9 18.66 26.43 4.97
CA ILE A 9 18.94 25.54 6.12
C ILE A 9 17.63 24.88 6.63
N VAL A 10 16.75 24.54 5.69
CA VAL A 10 15.50 23.80 5.92
C VAL A 10 15.63 22.39 5.34
N VAL A 11 15.03 21.42 6.03
CA VAL A 11 15.02 20.01 5.60
C VAL A 11 13.92 19.82 4.56
N GLU A 12 14.28 19.31 3.38
CA GLU A 12 13.40 19.01 2.25
C GLU A 12 13.38 17.49 1.99
N SER A 13 12.26 16.96 1.50
CA SER A 13 12.07 15.52 1.27
C SER A 13 12.00 15.21 -0.23
N PHE A 14 12.70 14.17 -0.65
CA PHE A 14 12.81 13.72 -2.04
C PHE A 14 12.44 12.23 -2.15
N GLY A 15 11.69 11.86 -3.19
CA GLY A 15 11.49 10.46 -3.58
C GLY A 15 12.74 9.87 -4.23
N ASP A 16 12.84 8.54 -4.30
CA ASP A 16 14.05 7.85 -4.75
C ASP A 16 14.48 8.21 -6.20
N ASP A 17 13.52 8.51 -7.08
CA ASP A 17 13.78 8.87 -8.48
C ASP A 17 14.09 10.38 -8.69
N GLN A 18 14.07 11.19 -7.62
CA GLN A 18 14.17 12.65 -7.69
C GLN A 18 15.22 13.24 -6.75
N ILE A 19 16.22 12.44 -6.31
CA ILE A 19 17.26 12.92 -5.39
C ILE A 19 18.23 13.84 -6.16
N PRO A 20 18.33 15.14 -5.82
CA PRO A 20 19.25 16.07 -6.48
C PRO A 20 20.70 15.74 -6.12
N SER A 21 21.68 16.28 -6.84
CA SER A 21 23.09 16.13 -6.44
C SER A 21 23.33 16.77 -5.06
N TYR A 22 23.94 16.03 -4.13
CA TYR A 22 24.14 16.47 -2.76
C TYR A 22 25.57 16.19 -2.25
N ALA A 23 26.01 17.03 -1.32
CA ALA A 23 27.17 16.74 -0.47
C ALA A 23 26.71 15.97 0.78
N ILE A 24 27.61 15.19 1.39
CA ILE A 24 27.29 14.45 2.62
C ILE A 24 28.30 14.77 3.72
N LEU A 25 27.84 14.91 4.96
CA LEU A 25 28.71 15.16 6.12
C LEU A 25 28.89 13.89 6.95
N SER A 26 30.14 13.52 7.20
CA SER A 26 30.50 12.40 8.06
C SER A 26 30.06 12.58 9.53
N HIS A 27 29.57 11.50 10.13
CA HIS A 27 29.03 11.45 11.48
C HIS A 27 30.14 11.46 12.55
N THR A 28 30.51 12.66 12.98
CA THR A 28 31.36 12.88 14.16
C THR A 28 31.01 14.17 14.87
N TRP A 29 30.29 14.06 15.98
CA TRP A 29 29.87 15.20 16.78
C TRP A 29 30.62 15.27 18.10
N GLU A 30 30.77 16.50 18.61
CA GLU A 30 31.32 16.75 19.94
C GLU A 30 30.19 16.80 20.97
N ALA A 31 29.72 17.99 21.34
CA ALA A 31 28.63 18.19 22.30
C ALA A 31 27.40 18.81 21.62
N GLU A 32 26.21 18.35 22.03
CA GLU A 32 24.89 18.84 21.58
C GLU A 32 24.66 18.70 20.07
N GLU A 33 24.47 17.45 19.62
CA GLU A 33 24.01 17.15 18.27
C GLU A 33 22.68 17.87 17.97
N VAL A 34 22.60 18.46 16.78
CA VAL A 34 21.35 19.00 16.24
C VAL A 34 20.58 17.85 15.62
N THR A 35 19.43 17.51 16.18
CA THR A 35 18.55 16.44 15.70
C THR A 35 17.50 16.98 14.75
N PHE A 36 16.84 16.10 14.00
CA PHE A 36 15.68 16.44 13.17
C PHE A 36 14.59 17.21 13.97
N GLN A 37 14.30 16.80 15.21
CA GLN A 37 13.33 17.48 16.07
C GLN A 37 13.77 18.91 16.44
N ASP A 38 15.07 19.16 16.59
CA ASP A 38 15.56 20.51 16.85
C ASP A 38 15.41 21.41 15.63
N MET A 39 15.54 20.84 14.42
CA MET A 39 15.32 21.54 13.15
C MET A 39 13.85 21.93 13.01
N GLU A 40 12.93 21.00 13.28
CA GLU A 40 11.47 21.26 13.20
C GLU A 40 10.97 22.23 14.28
N SER A 41 11.50 22.12 15.50
CA SER A 41 11.08 22.98 16.62
C SER A 41 11.76 24.35 16.66
N GLY A 42 12.68 24.63 15.72
CA GLY A 42 13.47 25.87 15.68
C GLY A 42 14.50 26.00 16.81
N LYS A 43 14.72 24.94 17.61
CA LYS A 43 15.67 24.93 18.73
C LYS A 43 17.11 24.65 18.28
N ALA A 44 17.31 24.30 17.02
CA ALA A 44 18.63 24.00 16.46
C ALA A 44 19.66 25.12 16.70
N THR A 45 19.24 26.39 16.65
CA THR A 45 20.14 27.55 16.75
C THR A 45 20.79 27.74 18.12
N SER A 46 20.22 27.17 19.18
CA SER A 46 20.75 27.29 20.55
C SER A 46 21.79 26.21 20.90
N LYS A 47 21.90 25.17 20.08
CA LYS A 47 22.83 24.05 20.32
C LYS A 47 24.25 24.36 19.84
N LYS A 48 25.25 23.88 20.58
CA LYS A 48 26.67 24.01 20.19
C LYS A 48 26.98 23.37 18.83
N GLY A 49 26.31 22.28 18.48
CA GLY A 49 26.45 21.62 17.17
C GLY A 49 26.01 22.48 15.97
N TRP A 50 25.25 23.56 16.18
CA TRP A 50 24.72 24.40 15.11
C TRP A 50 25.80 25.01 14.21
N ALA A 51 26.95 25.36 14.79
CA ALA A 51 28.08 25.91 14.02
C ALA A 51 28.58 24.90 12.96
N LYS A 52 28.61 23.61 13.30
CA LYS A 52 29.01 22.54 12.38
C LYS A 52 28.03 22.42 11.20
N VAL A 53 26.72 22.49 11.47
CA VAL A 53 25.66 22.46 10.43
C VAL A 53 25.83 23.62 9.45
N LYS A 54 25.95 24.85 9.98
CA LYS A 54 26.14 26.05 9.15
C LYS A 54 27.40 26.01 8.30
N ASN A 55 28.52 25.60 8.89
CA ASN A 55 29.79 25.51 8.16
C ASN A 55 29.76 24.43 7.08
N SER A 56 29.06 23.32 7.34
CA SER A 56 28.83 22.27 6.34
C SER A 56 28.01 22.79 5.15
N CYS A 57 26.93 23.52 5.41
CA CYS A 57 26.11 24.16 4.36
C CYS A 57 26.92 25.21 3.57
N SER A 58 27.71 26.02 4.27
CA SER A 58 28.59 27.02 3.65
C SER A 58 29.62 26.38 2.73
N MET A 59 30.24 25.27 3.16
CA MET A 59 31.19 24.53 2.35
C MET A 59 30.53 23.86 1.15
N ALA A 60 29.38 23.20 1.34
CA ALA A 60 28.58 22.62 0.26
C ALA A 60 28.25 23.66 -0.82
N ARG A 61 27.77 24.84 -0.42
CA ARG A 61 27.47 25.95 -1.33
C ARG A 61 28.72 26.44 -2.07
N LYS A 62 29.84 26.60 -1.37
CA LYS A 62 31.13 26.98 -1.98
C LYS A 62 31.62 25.95 -3.01
N ASN A 63 31.29 24.68 -2.80
CA ASN A 63 31.58 23.59 -3.71
C ASN A 63 30.51 23.37 -4.80
N GLY A 64 29.48 24.22 -4.88
CA GLY A 64 28.45 24.18 -5.92
C GLY A 64 27.28 23.23 -5.65
N PHE A 65 27.06 22.83 -4.40
CA PHE A 65 25.94 21.96 -4.02
C PHE A 65 24.86 22.75 -3.31
N ASP A 66 23.63 22.64 -3.81
CA ASP A 66 22.45 23.25 -3.19
C ASP A 66 21.99 22.49 -1.95
N TYR A 67 22.33 21.20 -1.84
CA TYR A 67 21.87 20.31 -0.78
C TYR A 67 23.03 19.61 -0.06
N VAL A 68 22.86 19.41 1.24
CA VAL A 68 23.77 18.62 2.08
C VAL A 68 22.98 17.63 2.94
N TRP A 69 23.48 16.40 3.06
CA TRP A 69 22.90 15.40 3.96
C TRP A 69 23.68 15.31 5.27
N LEU A 70 22.97 15.30 6.39
CA LEU A 70 23.51 15.12 7.74
C LEU A 70 22.63 14.11 8.48
N ASP A 71 23.20 13.01 8.95
CA ASP A 71 22.46 11.91 9.59
C ASP A 71 21.61 12.36 10.79
N THR A 72 22.08 13.32 11.58
CA THR A 72 21.37 13.80 12.77
C THR A 72 20.16 14.66 12.42
N CYS A 73 20.23 15.41 11.31
CA CYS A 73 19.21 16.39 10.92
C CYS A 73 18.28 15.86 9.84
N CYS A 74 18.70 14.85 9.07
CA CYS A 74 17.96 14.33 7.92
C CYS A 74 17.27 12.98 8.20
N ILE A 75 17.52 12.37 9.37
CA ILE A 75 16.84 11.14 9.81
C ILE A 75 16.05 11.44 11.08
N ASP A 76 14.78 11.09 11.09
CA ASP A 76 14.00 11.02 12.32
C ASP A 76 14.37 9.76 13.11
N LYS A 77 15.28 9.93 14.07
CA LYS A 77 15.75 8.86 14.96
C LYS A 77 14.68 8.40 15.98
N THR A 78 13.52 9.08 16.06
CA THR A 78 12.40 8.67 16.94
C THR A 78 11.47 7.65 16.28
N SER A 79 11.44 7.62 14.94
CA SER A 79 10.75 6.60 14.16
C SER A 79 11.65 5.36 14.00
N SER A 80 11.25 4.24 14.59
CA SER A 80 12.01 2.98 14.48
C SER A 80 12.04 2.43 13.05
N ALA A 81 10.96 2.64 12.28
CA ALA A 81 10.87 2.25 10.88
C ALA A 81 11.86 3.07 10.02
N GLU A 82 11.83 4.40 10.16
CA GLU A 82 12.72 5.28 9.41
C GLU A 82 14.18 5.07 9.80
N LEU A 83 14.48 4.92 11.09
CA LEU A 83 15.83 4.61 11.56
C LEU A 83 16.35 3.29 10.95
N SER A 84 15.48 2.29 10.82
CA SER A 84 15.85 1.00 10.24
C SER A 84 16.10 1.08 8.75
N GLU A 85 15.22 1.76 8.01
CA GLU A 85 15.38 2.01 6.59
C GLU A 85 16.66 2.83 6.31
N ALA A 86 16.89 3.87 7.10
CA ALA A 86 18.04 4.75 6.97
C ALA A 86 19.36 4.02 7.24
N ILE A 87 19.44 3.17 8.26
CA ILE A 87 20.67 2.43 8.55
C ILE A 87 20.98 1.40 7.46
N ASN A 88 19.98 0.68 6.93
CA ASN A 88 20.18 -0.23 5.80
C ASN A 88 20.56 0.51 4.51
N SER A 89 20.14 1.78 4.36
CA SER A 89 20.42 2.61 3.17
C SER A 89 21.68 3.48 3.29
N MET A 90 22.25 3.63 4.50
CA MET A 90 23.27 4.64 4.78
C MET A 90 24.52 4.48 3.92
N TYR A 91 24.97 3.24 3.73
CA TYR A 91 26.14 2.96 2.89
C TYR A 91 25.93 3.45 1.45
N ARG A 92 24.75 3.15 0.87
CA ARG A 92 24.35 3.61 -0.46
C ARG A 92 24.31 5.15 -0.52
N TRP A 93 23.75 5.82 0.48
CA TRP A 93 23.70 7.28 0.51
C TRP A 93 25.08 7.93 0.56
N TYR A 94 26.06 7.31 1.21
CA TYR A 94 27.46 7.77 1.16
C TYR A 94 28.12 7.47 -0.20
N GLN A 95 27.77 6.35 -0.83
CA GLN A 95 28.30 5.95 -2.14
C GLN A 95 27.79 6.84 -3.28
N GLU A 96 26.51 7.22 -3.25
CA GLU A 96 25.85 8.07 -4.25
C GLU A 96 26.12 9.57 -4.05
N ALA A 97 26.60 9.98 -2.87
CA ALA A 97 26.93 11.37 -2.60
C ALA A 97 28.08 11.85 -3.52
N ALA A 98 27.93 13.06 -4.08
CA ALA A 98 28.94 13.63 -4.97
C ALA A 98 30.26 13.94 -4.25
N VAL A 99 30.18 14.31 -2.96
CA VAL A 99 31.35 14.52 -2.10
C VAL A 99 31.00 14.29 -0.64
N CYS A 100 31.89 13.63 0.10
CA CYS A 100 31.83 13.48 1.55
C CYS A 100 32.77 14.45 2.26
N TYR A 101 32.25 15.19 3.24
CA TYR A 101 33.03 16.06 4.11
C TYR A 101 33.31 15.37 5.46
N ALA A 102 34.59 15.20 5.79
CA ALA A 102 35.03 14.74 7.09
C ALA A 102 35.59 15.89 7.90
N PHE A 103 34.82 16.35 8.89
CA PHE A 103 35.25 17.37 9.83
C PHE A 103 35.95 16.73 11.03
N LEU A 104 37.24 17.01 11.18
CA LEU A 104 38.08 16.47 12.25
C LEU A 104 38.27 17.53 13.33
N ALA A 105 37.36 17.53 14.32
CA ALA A 105 37.34 18.55 15.38
C ALA A 105 38.59 18.54 16.28
N ASP A 106 39.31 17.42 16.32
CA ASP A 106 40.52 17.24 17.12
C ASP A 106 41.82 17.46 16.34
N VAL A 107 41.77 17.74 15.03
CA VAL A 107 42.96 17.88 14.17
C VAL A 107 43.12 19.33 13.74
N SER A 108 44.33 19.88 13.87
CA SER A 108 44.69 21.21 13.36
C SER A 108 45.38 21.13 12.00
N ASP A 109 46.35 20.22 11.88
CA ASP A 109 47.20 20.04 10.70
C ASP A 109 47.35 18.56 10.31
N LEU A 110 47.86 18.32 9.09
CA LEU A 110 47.97 16.98 8.48
C LEU A 110 48.77 15.97 9.33
N SER A 111 49.74 16.44 10.13
CA SER A 111 50.55 15.57 11.00
C SER A 111 49.77 14.90 12.12
N GLU A 112 48.65 15.49 12.55
CA GLU A 112 47.85 14.98 13.69
C GLU A 112 46.76 13.98 13.26
N ILE A 113 46.50 13.84 11.96
CA ILE A 113 45.35 13.10 11.42
C ILE A 113 45.31 11.63 11.86
N SER A 114 46.45 10.97 11.96
CA SER A 114 46.55 9.56 12.37
C SER A 114 46.05 9.31 13.79
N SER A 115 46.09 10.34 14.65
CA SER A 115 45.64 10.30 16.03
C SER A 115 44.17 10.69 16.24
N SER A 116 43.47 11.09 15.17
CA SER A 116 42.10 11.57 15.27
C SER A 116 41.15 10.49 15.79
N LYS A 117 40.27 10.89 16.72
CA LYS A 117 39.15 10.12 17.24
C LYS A 117 38.19 9.68 16.14
N TRP A 118 38.17 10.38 15.00
CA TRP A 118 37.35 10.02 13.84
C TRP A 118 37.62 8.57 13.38
N PHE A 119 38.89 8.14 13.33
CA PHE A 119 39.26 6.77 12.94
C PHE A 119 38.94 5.71 13.99
N THR A 120 38.51 6.11 15.19
CA THR A 120 38.15 5.19 16.28
C THR A 120 36.65 4.95 16.40
N ARG A 121 35.81 5.68 15.66
CA ARG A 121 34.35 5.50 15.69
C ARG A 121 33.92 4.39 14.72
N GLY A 122 32.89 3.62 15.05
CA GLY A 122 32.41 2.52 14.19
C GLY A 122 31.91 3.02 12.83
N TRP A 123 30.86 3.86 12.85
CA TRP A 123 30.17 4.37 11.65
C TRP A 123 31.08 5.05 10.63
N THR A 124 32.13 5.76 11.07
CA THR A 124 33.06 6.44 10.14
C THR A 124 33.84 5.48 9.22
N LEU A 125 33.75 4.16 9.41
CA LEU A 125 34.38 3.19 8.52
C LEU A 125 33.69 3.15 7.17
N GLN A 126 32.37 2.99 7.17
CA GLN A 126 31.58 3.05 5.92
C GLN A 126 31.66 4.44 5.29
N GLU A 127 31.73 5.51 6.09
CA GLU A 127 31.83 6.89 5.60
C GLU A 127 33.19 7.20 4.95
N LEU A 128 34.23 6.43 5.29
CA LEU A 128 35.55 6.49 4.66
C LEU A 128 35.56 5.76 3.31
N ILE A 129 34.95 4.57 3.31
CA ILE A 129 35.05 3.60 2.23
C ILE A 129 34.05 3.91 1.12
N ALA A 130 32.77 4.10 1.45
CA ALA A 130 31.68 4.18 0.49
C ALA A 130 31.80 5.37 -0.50
N PRO A 131 32.14 6.60 -0.08
CA PRO A 131 32.20 7.73 -1.01
C PRO A 131 33.34 7.62 -2.01
N SER A 132 33.08 7.90 -3.28
CA SER A 132 34.12 8.02 -4.32
C SER A 132 35.04 9.22 -4.08
N SER A 133 34.47 10.34 -3.60
CA SER A 133 35.18 11.58 -3.31
C SER A 133 35.00 12.01 -1.84
N MET A 134 36.11 12.33 -1.17
CA MET A 134 36.11 12.73 0.24
C MET A 134 37.13 13.82 0.52
N ILE A 135 36.72 14.85 1.27
CA ILE A 135 37.54 15.99 1.69
C ILE A 135 37.63 16.02 3.22
N PHE A 136 38.86 16.05 3.74
CA PHE A 136 39.12 16.19 5.17
C PHE A 136 39.32 17.66 5.54
N PHE A 137 38.66 18.09 6.61
CA PHE A 137 38.74 19.43 7.16
C PHE A 137 39.26 19.40 8.60
N SER A 138 40.11 20.36 8.96
CA SER A 138 40.57 20.56 10.33
C SER A 138 39.48 21.16 11.21
N ARG A 139 39.75 21.29 12.51
CA ARG A 139 38.87 21.99 13.48
C ARG A 139 38.50 23.42 13.07
N ALA A 140 39.34 24.09 12.27
CA ALA A 140 39.11 25.43 11.73
C ALA A 140 38.46 25.43 10.34
N TRP A 141 37.92 24.29 9.87
CA TRP A 141 37.38 24.11 8.52
C TRP A 141 38.38 24.38 7.39
N LYS A 142 39.70 24.26 7.68
CA LYS A 142 40.77 24.32 6.67
C LYS A 142 40.88 22.96 5.98
N LYS A 143 40.89 22.94 4.64
CA LYS A 143 41.06 21.72 3.85
C LYS A 143 42.44 21.09 4.13
N LEU A 144 42.44 19.87 4.66
CA LEU A 144 43.64 19.07 4.95
C LEU A 144 44.08 18.26 3.72
N GLY A 145 43.13 17.78 2.92
CA GLY A 145 43.40 16.97 1.73
C GLY A 145 42.21 16.12 1.30
N THR A 146 42.43 15.30 0.27
CA THR A 146 41.46 14.30 -0.23
C THR A 146 42.10 12.92 -0.26
N LYS A 147 41.30 11.86 -0.44
CA LYS A 147 41.82 10.49 -0.61
C LYS A 147 42.79 10.33 -1.78
N ALA A 148 42.74 11.22 -2.78
CA ALA A 148 43.66 11.22 -3.91
C ALA A 148 45.08 11.73 -3.56
N ASN A 149 45.27 12.37 -2.40
CA ASN A 149 46.59 12.86 -1.99
C ASN A 149 47.48 11.67 -1.56
N PRO A 150 48.65 11.44 -2.21
CA PRO A 150 49.50 10.28 -1.94
C PRO A 150 50.00 10.17 -0.50
N THR A 151 50.29 11.30 0.15
CA THR A 151 50.74 11.31 1.54
C THR A 151 49.60 10.99 2.49
N LEU A 152 48.42 11.58 2.26
CA LEU A 152 47.25 11.37 3.11
C LEU A 152 46.71 9.94 3.00
N VAL A 153 46.58 9.39 1.79
CA VAL A 153 46.09 8.01 1.60
C VAL A 153 47.02 6.99 2.24
N ARG A 154 48.34 7.24 2.24
CA ARG A 154 49.31 6.42 2.96
C ARG A 154 49.04 6.42 4.46
N VAL A 155 48.89 7.61 5.06
CA VAL A 155 48.62 7.74 6.50
C VAL A 155 47.29 7.09 6.89
N ILE A 156 46.24 7.27 6.08
CA ILE A 156 44.93 6.64 6.32
C ILE A 156 45.05 5.11 6.20
N SER A 157 45.73 4.60 5.18
CA SER A 157 45.94 3.17 4.97
C SER A 157 46.71 2.53 6.14
N GLU A 158 47.78 3.15 6.61
CA GLU A 158 48.55 2.71 7.77
C GLU A 158 47.71 2.72 9.06
N ARG A 159 46.88 3.76 9.26
CA ARG A 159 46.02 3.86 10.45
C ARG A 159 44.88 2.86 10.45
N THR A 160 44.28 2.57 9.30
CA THR A 160 43.04 1.78 9.20
C THR A 160 43.28 0.32 8.78
N ARG A 161 44.48 0.00 8.28
CA ARG A 161 44.84 -1.27 7.61
C ARG A 161 44.07 -1.52 6.31
N ILE A 162 43.38 -0.51 5.78
CA ILE A 162 42.68 -0.63 4.50
C ILE A 162 43.70 -0.47 3.37
N PRO A 163 43.75 -1.38 2.38
CA PRO A 163 44.60 -1.25 1.21
C PRO A 163 44.36 0.08 0.47
N ARG A 164 45.45 0.71 0.00
CA ARG A 164 45.37 2.00 -0.72
C ARG A 164 44.50 1.90 -1.98
N ALA A 165 44.54 0.76 -2.68
CA ALA A 165 43.73 0.53 -3.87
C ALA A 165 42.23 0.61 -3.57
N ILE A 166 41.77 0.08 -2.43
CA ILE A 166 40.37 0.17 -1.99
C ILE A 166 40.01 1.60 -1.58
N LEU A 167 40.88 2.30 -0.84
CA LEU A 167 40.64 3.68 -0.44
C LEU A 167 40.50 4.65 -1.63
N LEU A 168 41.25 4.38 -2.71
CA LEU A 168 41.22 5.16 -3.96
C LEU A 168 40.08 4.76 -4.90
N GLY A 169 39.38 3.65 -4.64
CA GLY A 169 38.35 3.10 -5.53
C GLY A 169 38.91 2.37 -6.77
N ASN A 170 40.18 1.97 -6.75
CA ASN A 170 40.82 1.20 -7.84
C ASN A 170 40.54 -0.31 -7.76
N GLN A 171 40.06 -0.78 -6.61
CA GLN A 171 39.68 -2.17 -6.37
C GLN A 171 38.37 -2.21 -5.60
N ASP A 172 37.51 -3.16 -5.96
CA ASP A 172 36.26 -3.40 -5.26
C ASP A 172 36.50 -3.96 -3.86
N LEU A 173 35.55 -3.72 -2.96
CA LEU A 173 35.59 -4.23 -1.59
C LEU A 173 35.60 -5.75 -1.51
N GLU A 174 34.96 -6.41 -2.47
CA GLU A 174 34.87 -7.87 -2.55
C GLU A 174 36.23 -8.52 -2.88
N ALA A 175 37.20 -7.76 -3.39
CA ALA A 175 38.58 -8.24 -3.57
C ALA A 175 39.30 -8.47 -2.23
N ALA A 176 38.81 -7.87 -1.13
CA ALA A 176 39.31 -8.14 0.22
C ALA A 176 38.50 -9.25 0.90
N SER A 177 39.21 -10.16 1.55
CA SER A 177 38.60 -11.25 2.32
C SER A 177 37.70 -10.72 3.43
N ILE A 178 36.80 -11.57 3.91
CA ILE A 178 35.97 -11.24 5.08
C ILE A 178 36.86 -10.91 6.28
N ALA A 179 37.91 -11.68 6.54
CA ALA A 179 38.85 -11.42 7.63
C ALA A 179 39.51 -10.03 7.52
N GLN A 180 39.93 -9.65 6.31
CA GLN A 180 40.50 -8.34 6.04
C GLN A 180 39.51 -7.23 6.35
N ARG A 181 38.29 -7.33 5.81
CA ARG A 181 37.23 -6.34 6.04
C ARG A 181 36.87 -6.21 7.52
N MET A 182 36.76 -7.33 8.24
CA MET A 182 36.52 -7.33 9.69
C MET A 182 37.66 -6.66 10.46
N SER A 183 38.91 -6.88 10.06
CA SER A 183 40.09 -6.29 10.73
C SER A 183 40.11 -4.76 10.69
N TRP A 184 39.51 -4.14 9.67
CA TRP A 184 39.42 -2.67 9.56
C TRP A 184 38.56 -2.03 10.66
N ALA A 185 37.68 -2.82 11.26
CA ALA A 185 36.81 -2.42 12.36
C ALA A 185 37.34 -2.80 13.74
N ALA A 186 38.45 -3.54 13.83
CA ALA A 186 38.91 -4.14 15.08
C ALA A 186 39.24 -3.15 16.22
N ASP A 187 39.72 -1.95 15.87
CA ASP A 187 40.05 -0.89 16.86
C ASP A 187 38.95 0.19 16.98
N ARG A 188 37.77 -0.04 16.37
CA ARG A 188 36.66 0.93 16.36
C ARG A 188 35.65 0.67 17.48
N ARG A 189 34.97 1.73 17.90
CA ARG A 189 33.99 1.73 19.00
C ARG A 189 32.71 2.48 18.62
N THR A 190 31.59 1.99 19.11
CA THR A 190 30.26 2.60 18.98
C THR A 190 29.67 2.88 20.36
N THR A 191 28.58 3.66 20.39
CA THR A 191 27.90 4.01 21.64
C THR A 191 27.07 2.83 22.15
N ARG A 192 26.27 2.19 21.29
CA ARG A 192 25.58 0.93 21.60
C ARG A 192 26.43 -0.25 21.15
N ARG A 193 26.28 -1.40 21.80
CA ARG A 193 27.09 -2.60 21.49
C ARG A 193 26.71 -3.18 20.13
N GLU A 194 25.42 -3.16 19.81
CA GLU A 194 24.84 -3.69 18.59
C GLU A 194 25.28 -2.90 17.35
N ASP A 195 25.54 -1.60 17.49
CA ASP A 195 26.00 -0.73 16.41
C ASP A 195 27.33 -1.19 15.80
N LEU A 196 28.16 -1.96 16.53
CA LEU A 196 29.38 -2.56 15.98
C LEU A 196 29.08 -3.53 14.82
N ALA A 197 27.90 -4.15 14.82
CA ALA A 197 27.43 -4.98 13.70
C ALA A 197 26.79 -4.10 12.63
N TYR A 198 25.89 -3.19 13.02
CA TYR A 198 25.12 -2.40 12.07
C TYR A 198 25.98 -1.46 11.23
N CYS A 199 27.08 -0.93 11.77
CA CYS A 199 28.01 -0.09 11.00
C CYS A 199 28.85 -0.86 9.96
N LEU A 200 28.78 -2.19 9.94
CA LEU A 200 29.51 -3.05 9.01
C LEU A 200 28.62 -3.63 7.91
N MET A 201 27.30 -3.51 8.04
CA MET A 201 26.32 -4.07 7.11
C MET A 201 26.63 -3.68 5.66
N GLY A 202 26.87 -2.40 5.38
CA GLY A 202 27.20 -1.94 4.03
C GLY A 202 28.57 -2.40 3.50
N ILE A 203 29.55 -2.65 4.38
CA ILE A 203 30.88 -3.16 3.99
C ILE A 203 30.80 -4.63 3.53
N PHE A 204 29.82 -5.36 4.05
CA PHE A 204 29.56 -6.75 3.70
C PHE A 204 28.35 -6.93 2.76
N ASN A 205 27.71 -5.83 2.34
CA ASN A 205 26.49 -5.83 1.53
C ASN A 205 25.37 -6.70 2.15
N ILE A 206 25.14 -6.54 3.46
CA ILE A 206 24.13 -7.27 4.24
C ILE A 206 23.02 -6.35 4.68
N ASN A 207 21.78 -6.80 4.51
CA ASN A 207 20.60 -6.16 5.10
C ASN A 207 20.04 -7.03 6.23
N MET A 208 19.84 -6.45 7.41
CA MET A 208 19.32 -7.16 8.58
C MET A 208 18.51 -6.24 9.49
N PRO A 209 17.44 -6.72 10.15
CA PRO A 209 16.64 -5.91 11.08
C PRO A 209 17.46 -5.41 12.27
N LEU A 210 17.18 -4.21 12.79
CA LEU A 210 17.81 -3.71 14.01
C LEU A 210 17.06 -4.19 15.26
N LEU A 211 17.76 -4.88 16.14
CA LEU A 211 17.24 -5.45 17.38
C LEU A 211 18.05 -4.92 18.57
N TYR A 212 17.81 -3.67 18.95
CA TYR A 212 18.48 -3.07 20.11
C TYR A 212 18.13 -3.81 21.41
N GLY A 213 19.15 -4.19 22.18
CA GLY A 213 19.03 -5.02 23.38
C GLY A 213 19.60 -6.44 23.22
N GLU A 214 19.95 -6.86 22.00
CA GLU A 214 20.57 -8.18 21.76
C GLU A 214 22.07 -8.25 22.09
N GLY A 215 22.72 -7.09 22.30
CA GLY A 215 24.15 -6.98 22.64
C GLY A 215 25.07 -7.57 21.57
N GLU A 216 26.02 -8.42 21.99
CA GLU A 216 27.02 -9.05 21.12
C GLU A 216 26.38 -10.04 20.11
N LYS A 217 25.13 -10.46 20.32
CA LYS A 217 24.40 -11.32 19.39
C LYS A 217 24.17 -10.66 18.03
N ALA A 218 24.11 -9.32 17.98
CA ALA A 218 23.99 -8.57 16.72
C ALA A 218 25.16 -8.90 15.77
N PHE A 219 26.38 -8.98 16.29
CA PHE A 219 27.58 -9.26 15.49
C PHE A 219 27.67 -10.73 15.07
N ILE A 220 27.16 -11.65 15.90
CA ILE A 220 27.00 -13.05 15.51
C ILE A 220 25.99 -13.15 14.36
N ARG A 221 24.85 -12.46 14.46
CA ARG A 221 23.81 -12.43 13.43
C ARG A 221 24.31 -11.83 12.11
N LEU A 222 25.13 -10.78 12.17
CA LEU A 222 25.82 -10.26 10.98
C LEU A 222 26.64 -11.35 10.28
N GLN A 223 27.44 -12.11 11.02
CA GLN A 223 28.23 -13.21 10.45
C GLN A 223 27.34 -14.34 9.92
N GLU A 224 26.24 -14.67 10.59
CA GLU A 224 25.24 -15.63 10.10
C GLU A 224 24.65 -15.19 8.74
N GLU A 225 24.35 -13.89 8.56
CA GLU A 225 23.88 -13.35 7.27
C GLU A 225 24.99 -13.32 6.20
N ILE A 226 26.24 -13.00 6.57
CA ILE A 226 27.40 -13.10 5.65
C ILE A 226 27.55 -14.53 5.13
N MET A 227 27.37 -15.54 5.99
CA MET A 227 27.46 -16.94 5.61
C MET A 227 26.38 -17.39 4.62
N ARG A 228 25.28 -16.64 4.47
CA ARG A 228 24.23 -16.95 3.48
C ARG A 228 24.57 -16.50 2.07
N VAL A 229 25.51 -15.56 1.93
CA VAL A 229 25.84 -14.92 0.64
C VAL A 229 27.31 -15.07 0.25
N SER A 230 28.14 -15.70 1.09
CA SER A 230 29.57 -15.90 0.85
C SER A 230 30.02 -17.28 1.33
N ASP A 231 31.05 -17.82 0.68
CA ASP A 231 31.75 -19.07 0.96
C ASP A 231 33.21 -18.84 1.40
N ASP A 232 33.56 -17.61 1.79
CA ASP A 232 34.92 -17.23 2.19
C ASP A 232 35.24 -17.73 3.62
N HIS A 233 36.05 -18.79 3.69
CA HIS A 233 36.47 -19.43 4.94
C HIS A 233 37.31 -18.51 5.84
N SER A 234 37.83 -17.38 5.35
CA SER A 234 38.55 -16.39 6.17
C SER A 234 37.69 -15.82 7.30
N LEU A 235 36.35 -15.89 7.20
CA LEU A 235 35.42 -15.54 8.27
C LEU A 235 35.75 -16.23 9.61
N PHE A 236 36.32 -17.43 9.59
CA PHE A 236 36.65 -18.17 10.81
C PHE A 236 38.08 -17.94 11.31
N ALA A 237 38.90 -17.19 10.56
CA ALA A 237 40.28 -16.89 10.91
C ALA A 237 40.37 -15.73 11.91
N TRP A 238 39.84 -15.88 13.13
CA TRP A 238 39.90 -14.89 14.21
C TRP A 238 40.55 -15.44 15.48
N LYS A 239 40.99 -14.57 16.40
CA LYS A 239 41.62 -14.93 17.69
C LYS A 239 40.93 -14.21 18.86
N CYS A 240 40.52 -14.96 19.88
CA CYS A 240 39.95 -14.43 21.13
C CYS A 240 40.20 -15.38 22.31
N PRO A 241 40.90 -14.97 23.38
CA PRO A 241 41.27 -15.85 24.51
C PRO A 241 40.12 -16.40 25.35
N ASN A 242 38.87 -16.00 25.13
CA ASN A 242 37.73 -16.33 25.99
C ASN A 242 36.48 -16.79 25.21
N SER A 243 36.62 -17.36 24.01
CA SER A 243 35.46 -17.92 23.30
C SER A 243 34.99 -19.21 23.95
N ARG A 244 33.73 -19.25 24.42
CA ARG A 244 33.14 -20.44 25.06
C ARG A 244 32.60 -21.46 24.05
N GLY A 245 33.40 -21.83 23.05
CA GLY A 245 33.06 -22.92 22.13
C GLY A 245 32.31 -22.54 20.85
N GLY A 246 32.09 -21.25 20.56
CA GLY A 246 31.38 -20.81 19.35
C GLY A 246 32.31 -20.62 18.15
N LEU A 247 31.86 -21.03 16.96
CA LEU A 247 32.58 -20.84 15.68
C LEU A 247 32.73 -19.37 15.29
N LEU A 248 31.72 -18.55 15.58
CA LEU A 248 31.66 -17.14 15.19
C LEU A 248 32.25 -16.21 16.26
N ALA A 249 32.86 -15.11 15.81
CA ALA A 249 33.43 -14.11 16.72
C ALA A 249 32.34 -13.29 17.40
N VAL A 250 32.61 -12.75 18.59
CA VAL A 250 31.67 -11.87 19.31
C VAL A 250 31.88 -10.38 19.00
N SER A 251 32.99 -10.03 18.34
CA SER A 251 33.33 -8.64 17.99
C SER A 251 34.38 -8.61 16.86
N PRO A 252 34.41 -7.55 16.02
CA PRO A 252 35.48 -7.32 15.04
C PRO A 252 36.89 -7.29 15.65
N ALA A 253 37.01 -6.97 16.95
CA ALA A 253 38.28 -6.97 17.67
C ALA A 253 39.02 -8.32 17.59
N ALA A 254 38.29 -9.43 17.41
CA ALA A 254 38.88 -10.77 17.25
C ALA A 254 39.64 -10.94 15.92
N PHE A 255 39.39 -10.09 14.92
CA PHE A 255 40.05 -10.12 13.61
C PHE A 255 41.26 -9.18 13.52
N LYS A 256 41.70 -8.59 14.64
CA LYS A 256 42.80 -7.61 14.67
C LYS A 256 44.06 -8.09 13.97
N ASP A 257 44.39 -9.36 14.15
CA ASP A 257 45.60 -10.00 13.61
C ASP A 257 45.34 -10.79 12.31
N SER A 258 44.16 -10.62 11.71
CA SER A 258 43.71 -11.37 10.54
C SER A 258 43.68 -10.53 9.26
N GLY A 259 44.22 -9.32 9.30
CA GLY A 259 44.25 -8.38 8.17
C GLY A 259 45.15 -8.81 7.00
N ASN A 260 45.94 -9.88 7.16
CA ASN A 260 46.75 -10.48 6.10
C ASN A 260 46.19 -11.81 5.59
N ILE A 261 44.99 -12.24 6.02
CA ILE A 261 44.41 -13.51 5.58
C ILE A 261 43.61 -13.30 4.30
N VAL A 262 43.86 -14.13 3.28
CA VAL A 262 43.19 -14.09 1.96
C VAL A 262 42.63 -15.46 1.59
N PRO A 263 41.57 -15.55 0.77
CA PRO A 263 41.01 -16.82 0.34
C PRO A 263 42.01 -17.55 -0.56
N TRP A 264 42.16 -18.85 -0.37
CA TRP A 264 43.04 -19.71 -1.18
C TRP A 264 42.60 -21.17 -1.03
N ASN A 265 42.20 -21.80 -2.13
CA ASN A 265 41.75 -23.19 -2.12
C ASN A 265 42.67 -24.06 -3.01
N PRO A 266 43.56 -24.88 -2.42
CA PRO A 266 44.41 -25.80 -3.18
C PRO A 266 43.73 -27.14 -3.51
N PHE A 267 42.47 -27.36 -3.07
CA PHE A 267 41.83 -28.66 -3.14
C PHE A 267 40.87 -28.82 -4.35
N VAL A 268 40.12 -27.79 -4.77
CA VAL A 268 39.15 -27.78 -5.91
C VAL A 268 38.82 -26.31 -6.29
N PRO A 269 38.35 -25.95 -7.52
CA PRO A 269 38.13 -24.55 -7.91
C PRO A 269 36.96 -23.79 -7.23
N TYR A 270 36.11 -24.44 -6.43
CA TYR A 270 34.94 -23.82 -5.78
C TYR A 270 34.84 -24.27 -4.32
N ASN A 271 34.56 -23.35 -3.39
CA ASN A 271 34.25 -23.71 -2.00
C ASN A 271 32.80 -24.21 -1.92
N SER A 272 32.54 -25.20 -1.07
CA SER A 272 31.17 -25.62 -0.75
C SER A 272 30.47 -24.48 0.01
N PRO A 273 29.22 -24.10 -0.33
CA PRO A 273 28.49 -23.07 0.40
C PRO A 273 28.24 -23.50 1.86
N PHE A 274 28.24 -22.53 2.78
CA PHE A 274 27.94 -22.81 4.18
C PHE A 274 26.49 -23.24 4.36
N THR A 275 26.25 -24.35 5.07
CA THR A 275 24.89 -24.77 5.44
C THR A 275 24.64 -24.49 6.92
N LEU A 276 23.69 -23.61 7.21
CA LEU A 276 23.29 -23.25 8.57
C LEU A 276 22.09 -24.08 9.02
N THR A 277 22.22 -24.80 10.14
CA THR A 277 21.12 -25.53 10.78
C THR A 277 20.90 -25.03 12.22
N ASN A 278 19.83 -25.51 12.86
CA ASN A 278 19.61 -25.26 14.29
C ASN A 278 20.67 -25.92 15.20
N LYS A 279 21.45 -26.90 14.68
CA LYS A 279 22.52 -27.58 15.42
C LYS A 279 23.87 -26.84 15.32
N GLY A 280 24.14 -26.20 14.18
CA GLY A 280 25.41 -25.52 13.93
C GLY A 280 25.61 -25.14 12.46
N ALA A 281 26.81 -24.72 12.11
CA ALA A 281 27.24 -24.58 10.74
C ALA A 281 27.85 -25.88 10.25
N HIS A 282 27.41 -26.36 9.10
CA HIS A 282 28.02 -27.50 8.41
C HIS A 282 29.04 -26.99 7.40
N LEU A 283 30.28 -27.47 7.52
CA LEU A 283 31.38 -27.11 6.62
C LEU A 283 32.10 -28.38 6.14
N GLU A 284 32.43 -28.44 4.86
CA GLU A 284 33.28 -29.49 4.30
C GLU A 284 34.75 -29.06 4.36
N LEU A 285 35.48 -29.58 5.34
CA LEU A 285 36.87 -29.18 5.60
C LEU A 285 37.78 -30.39 5.76
N PRO A 286 39.03 -30.33 5.27
CA PRO A 286 40.06 -31.26 5.69
C PRO A 286 40.26 -31.21 7.20
N PHE A 287 40.26 -32.37 7.86
CA PHE A 287 40.37 -32.45 9.31
C PHE A 287 41.53 -33.36 9.74
N ILE A 288 42.47 -32.81 10.51
CA ILE A 288 43.64 -33.49 11.06
C ILE A 288 43.40 -33.78 12.55
N GLY A 289 43.27 -35.06 12.91
CA GLY A 289 43.16 -35.46 14.32
C GLY A 289 44.50 -35.31 15.04
N LEU A 290 44.51 -34.67 16.22
CA LEU A 290 45.73 -34.49 17.03
C LEU A 290 45.88 -35.55 18.14
N GLY A 291 44.90 -36.45 18.31
CA GLY A 291 44.94 -37.57 19.27
C GLY A 291 44.48 -37.23 20.69
N ASP A 292 44.47 -35.95 21.07
CA ASP A 292 44.15 -35.51 22.44
C ASP A 292 42.64 -35.22 22.61
N GLN A 293 41.91 -36.11 23.29
CA GLN A 293 40.51 -35.88 23.72
C GLN A 293 39.58 -35.31 22.62
N GLY A 294 39.63 -35.86 21.40
CA GLY A 294 38.74 -35.46 20.30
C GLY A 294 39.11 -34.12 19.67
N THR A 295 40.29 -33.59 19.97
CA THR A 295 40.80 -32.34 19.40
C THR A 295 41.45 -32.60 18.03
N GLY A 296 41.16 -31.74 17.07
CA GLY A 296 41.80 -31.72 15.77
C GLY A 296 41.85 -30.34 15.14
N LEU A 297 42.53 -30.26 14.00
CA LEU A 297 42.67 -29.06 13.20
C LEU A 297 41.75 -29.16 11.98
N ALA A 298 40.83 -28.22 11.84
CA ALA A 298 40.06 -28.03 10.62
C ALA A 298 40.79 -27.02 9.73
N VAL A 299 41.13 -27.44 8.52
CA VAL A 299 41.91 -26.64 7.56
C VAL A 299 40.96 -25.77 6.74
N LEU A 300 41.13 -24.46 6.84
CA LEU A 300 40.34 -23.48 6.12
C LEU A 300 40.93 -23.21 4.74
N SER A 301 40.08 -22.83 3.79
CA SER A 301 40.47 -22.46 2.42
C SER A 301 40.96 -21.01 2.36
N CYS A 302 41.92 -20.68 3.22
CA CYS A 302 42.54 -19.36 3.30
C CYS A 302 44.00 -19.44 3.76
N THR A 303 44.78 -18.43 3.39
CA THR A 303 46.23 -18.35 3.65
C THR A 303 46.64 -16.93 4.04
N GLY A 304 47.87 -16.75 4.51
CA GLY A 304 48.48 -15.43 4.66
C GLY A 304 48.95 -14.86 3.32
N VAL A 305 48.82 -13.55 3.12
CA VAL A 305 49.40 -12.85 1.96
C VAL A 305 50.90 -13.13 1.88
N GLY A 306 51.32 -13.82 0.81
CA GLY A 306 52.72 -14.20 0.57
C GLY A 306 53.13 -15.59 1.09
N ASP A 307 52.24 -16.33 1.75
CA ASP A 307 52.50 -17.67 2.30
C ASP A 307 51.71 -18.77 1.54
N SER A 308 51.82 -18.85 0.20
CA SER A 308 51.03 -19.76 -0.65
C SER A 308 51.07 -21.25 -0.25
N ASP A 309 52.12 -21.64 0.47
CA ASP A 309 52.39 -23.03 0.87
C ASP A 309 51.82 -23.38 2.26
N LYS A 310 51.20 -22.41 2.95
CA LYS A 310 50.60 -22.60 4.27
C LYS A 310 49.12 -22.27 4.25
N LEU A 311 48.30 -23.07 4.90
CA LEU A 311 46.87 -22.81 5.09
C LEU A 311 46.56 -22.49 6.55
N VAL A 312 45.55 -21.67 6.75
CA VAL A 312 45.00 -21.40 8.08
C VAL A 312 44.24 -22.63 8.55
N ALA A 313 44.49 -23.06 9.80
CA ALA A 313 43.75 -24.13 10.44
C ALA A 313 43.27 -23.72 11.83
N ILE A 314 42.02 -24.04 12.16
CA ILE A 314 41.41 -23.74 13.46
C ILE A 314 41.29 -25.01 14.30
N TYR A 315 41.42 -24.86 15.62
CA TYR A 315 41.25 -25.97 16.54
C TYR A 315 39.76 -26.21 16.81
N LEU A 316 39.34 -27.45 16.58
CA LEU A 316 38.02 -27.94 16.91
C LEU A 316 38.14 -29.12 17.88
N ARG A 317 37.16 -29.24 18.76
CA ARG A 317 37.01 -30.39 19.65
C ARG A 317 35.66 -31.05 19.40
N ASP A 318 35.69 -32.35 19.22
CA ASP A 318 34.52 -33.20 19.32
C ASP A 318 34.46 -33.81 20.72
N SER A 319 33.62 -33.23 21.57
CA SER A 319 33.48 -33.62 22.98
C SER A 319 32.87 -35.02 23.15
N PHE A 320 32.27 -35.60 22.10
CA PHE A 320 31.59 -36.89 22.16
C PHE A 320 32.31 -37.99 21.37
N MET A 321 33.41 -37.69 20.69
CA MET A 321 34.15 -38.63 19.83
C MET A 321 33.28 -39.29 18.75
N THR A 322 32.25 -38.58 18.31
CA THR A 322 31.26 -39.02 17.30
C THR A 322 31.69 -38.68 15.87
N MET A 323 32.65 -37.76 15.71
CA MET A 323 33.00 -37.09 14.47
C MET A 323 31.85 -36.32 13.80
N GLU A 324 30.77 -36.04 14.53
CA GLU A 324 29.59 -35.34 14.02
C GLU A 324 29.51 -33.89 14.53
N HIS A 325 29.75 -33.67 15.83
CA HIS A 325 29.50 -32.39 16.50
C HIS A 325 30.78 -31.79 17.07
N PHE A 326 31.12 -30.59 16.60
CA PHE A 326 32.36 -29.90 16.95
C PHE A 326 32.07 -28.58 17.65
N GLU A 327 32.97 -28.20 18.55
CA GLU A 327 33.05 -26.85 19.12
C GLU A 327 34.44 -26.27 18.90
N ARG A 328 34.51 -24.95 18.71
CA ARG A 328 35.81 -24.28 18.56
C ARG A 328 36.54 -24.27 19.90
N CYS A 329 37.73 -24.83 19.95
CA CYS A 329 38.60 -24.77 21.13
C CYS A 329 39.89 -23.98 20.80
N ARG A 330 40.71 -23.69 21.82
CA ARG A 330 41.97 -22.93 21.68
C ARG A 330 41.83 -21.66 20.83
N SER A 331 40.77 -20.89 21.07
CA SER A 331 40.38 -19.76 20.22
C SER A 331 41.33 -18.57 20.32
N GLU A 332 42.28 -18.57 21.26
CA GLU A 332 43.40 -17.64 21.37
C GLU A 332 44.34 -17.68 20.16
N GLU A 333 44.34 -18.77 19.39
CA GLU A 333 45.21 -18.94 18.23
C GLU A 333 44.53 -19.71 17.08
N PHE A 334 45.18 -19.65 15.92
CA PHE A 334 44.95 -20.54 14.78
C PHE A 334 46.32 -20.80 14.14
N ASN A 335 46.49 -21.98 13.54
CA ASN A 335 47.79 -22.40 13.00
C ASN A 335 47.91 -22.11 11.51
N LEU A 336 49.14 -21.91 11.04
CA LEU A 336 49.49 -21.95 9.63
C LEU A 336 50.17 -23.29 9.35
N ILE A 337 49.46 -24.20 8.70
CA ILE A 337 49.94 -25.55 8.43
C ILE A 337 50.42 -25.67 6.99
N ASN A 338 51.56 -26.35 6.79
CA ASN A 338 52.02 -26.71 5.45
C ASN A 338 51.54 -28.13 5.14
N LEU A 339 50.62 -28.27 4.18
CA LEU A 339 50.06 -29.56 3.78
C LEU A 339 51.08 -30.49 3.14
N SER A 340 52.20 -29.98 2.60
CA SER A 340 53.27 -30.83 2.05
C SER A 340 53.91 -31.72 3.11
N GLN A 341 53.73 -31.41 4.40
CA GLN A 341 54.23 -32.19 5.52
C GLN A 341 53.26 -33.33 5.91
N PHE A 342 52.06 -33.38 5.32
CA PHE A 342 51.03 -34.36 5.63
C PHE A 342 50.64 -35.15 4.39
N ARG A 343 50.26 -36.42 4.56
CA ARG A 343 49.70 -37.24 3.47
C ARG A 343 48.19 -37.00 3.36
N PRO A 344 47.57 -37.01 2.16
CA PRO A 344 46.12 -36.81 2.00
C PRO A 344 45.24 -37.69 2.89
N ALA A 345 45.67 -38.92 3.17
CA ALA A 345 44.97 -39.83 4.09
C ALA A 345 44.92 -39.35 5.55
N GLN A 346 45.80 -38.43 5.97
CA GLN A 346 45.85 -37.87 7.32
C GLN A 346 44.93 -36.64 7.50
N TYR A 347 44.41 -36.08 6.41
CA TYR A 347 43.48 -34.94 6.42
C TYR A 347 42.31 -35.15 5.44
N PRO A 348 41.54 -36.25 5.56
CA PRO A 348 40.39 -36.43 4.69
C PRO A 348 39.42 -35.25 4.86
N THR A 349 38.78 -34.85 3.76
CA THR A 349 37.70 -33.85 3.79
C THR A 349 36.50 -34.48 4.50
N ARG A 350 35.92 -33.76 5.47
CA ARG A 350 34.79 -34.22 6.29
C ARG A 350 33.73 -33.13 6.35
N SER A 351 32.47 -33.53 6.40
CA SER A 351 31.36 -32.64 6.76
C SER A 351 31.34 -32.50 8.29
N LEU A 352 31.68 -31.31 8.79
CA LEU A 352 31.78 -31.00 10.21
C LEU A 352 30.61 -30.11 10.62
N CYS A 353 29.78 -30.55 11.58
CA CYS A 353 28.77 -29.68 12.19
C CYS A 353 29.38 -28.96 13.40
N ILE A 354 29.63 -27.67 13.26
CA ILE A 354 30.29 -26.85 14.29
C ILE A 354 29.29 -25.93 14.96
N ARG A 355 29.26 -25.93 16.30
CA ARG A 355 28.37 -25.08 17.10
C ARG A 355 28.66 -23.60 16.85
N LEU A 356 27.63 -22.83 16.51
CA LEU A 356 27.73 -21.39 16.23
C LEU A 356 27.98 -20.55 17.50
N ARG A 357 27.31 -20.88 18.61
CA ARG A 357 27.22 -20.05 19.83
C ARG A 357 27.77 -20.76 21.06
N GLY A 358 28.43 -20.02 21.96
CA GLY A 358 28.92 -20.53 23.24
C GLY A 358 27.86 -20.59 24.35
N LEU A 359 28.15 -21.31 25.44
CA LEU A 359 27.27 -21.43 26.62
C LEU A 359 27.07 -20.07 27.35
N SER A 360 25.80 -19.69 27.58
CA SER A 360 25.38 -18.45 28.27
C SER A 360 25.85 -18.39 29.73
N GLN A 361 26.32 -17.23 30.22
CA GLN A 361 26.57 -17.02 31.65
C GLN A 361 25.38 -16.36 32.35
N ARG A 362 24.98 -16.92 33.49
CA ARG A 362 24.50 -16.12 34.62
C ARG A 362 25.66 -15.28 35.17
N PRO A 363 25.46 -14.01 35.53
CA PRO A 363 26.53 -13.17 36.06
C PRO A 363 27.03 -13.70 37.41
N LYS A 364 28.34 -13.97 37.51
CA LYS A 364 28.99 -14.19 38.81
C LYS A 364 28.95 -12.87 39.58
N ARG A 365 28.14 -12.80 40.64
CA ARG A 365 28.35 -11.80 41.70
C ARG A 365 29.67 -12.12 42.37
N ALA A 366 30.48 -11.08 42.57
CA ALA A 366 31.57 -11.12 43.52
C ALA A 366 30.98 -11.44 44.91
N SER A 367 31.41 -12.52 45.53
CA SER A 367 31.12 -12.84 46.92
C SER A 367 32.43 -13.14 47.63
N ASN A 368 32.88 -12.17 48.41
CA ASN A 368 33.62 -12.44 49.63
C ASN A 368 32.71 -13.25 50.57
N GLY A 369 33.30 -14.22 51.28
CA GLY A 369 32.72 -14.85 52.47
C GLY A 369 31.99 -16.17 52.22
N GLU A 370 32.70 -17.28 52.47
CA GLU A 370 32.36 -18.29 53.50
C GLU A 370 30.91 -18.23 54.07
N ILE A 371 30.09 -19.29 54.14
CA ILE A 371 30.38 -20.68 54.51
C ILE A 371 29.10 -21.54 54.28
N GLN A 372 29.34 -22.80 53.89
CA GLN A 372 28.65 -24.05 54.22
C GLN A 372 27.27 -24.50 53.67
N HIS A 373 27.29 -25.80 53.32
CA HIS A 373 26.24 -26.82 53.19
C HIS A 373 25.27 -26.63 51.99
N ASP A 374 25.09 -27.61 51.10
CA ASP A 374 24.98 -29.04 51.37
C ASP A 374 25.46 -29.91 50.20
N GLN A 375 26.20 -30.98 50.55
CA GLN A 375 26.58 -32.07 49.66
C GLN A 375 25.59 -33.22 49.85
N SER A 376 25.53 -34.06 48.82
CA SER A 376 24.87 -35.38 48.76
C SER A 376 23.42 -35.32 48.24
N ARG A 377 23.01 -36.15 47.28
CA ARG A 377 23.43 -37.53 47.02
C ARG A 377 23.41 -37.87 45.53
N LEU A 378 24.38 -38.72 45.18
CA LEU A 378 24.38 -39.60 44.01
C LEU A 378 23.53 -40.86 44.28
N CYS A 379 23.15 -41.47 43.15
CA CYS A 379 22.83 -42.89 42.91
C CYS A 379 21.45 -43.43 43.32
N ASP A 380 20.79 -43.97 42.28
CA ASP A 380 20.16 -45.31 42.17
C ASP A 380 19.16 -45.67 43.28
N GLU A 381 17.96 -46.20 43.06
CA GLU A 381 17.64 -47.35 42.23
C GLU A 381 16.10 -47.53 42.15
N ALA A 382 15.67 -48.57 41.45
CA ALA A 382 14.33 -48.82 40.96
C ALA A 382 13.21 -49.04 42.00
N SER A 383 12.01 -49.22 41.43
CA SER A 383 10.80 -49.94 41.91
C SER A 383 9.64 -49.15 42.53
N ASN A 384 8.68 -48.86 41.64
CA ASN A 384 7.31 -49.40 41.59
C ASN A 384 6.24 -49.03 42.64
N ASP A 385 5.05 -48.82 42.04
CA ASP A 385 3.67 -48.90 42.54
C ASP A 385 3.19 -47.80 43.48
N GLY A 386 2.16 -47.01 43.19
CA GLY A 386 1.07 -46.99 42.18
C GLY A 386 0.02 -46.02 42.76
N LYS A 387 -0.91 -45.36 42.06
CA LYS A 387 -1.50 -45.43 40.72
C LYS A 387 -2.16 -44.06 40.49
N SER A 388 -2.06 -43.55 39.27
CA SER A 388 -3.20 -42.95 38.57
C SER A 388 -2.92 -43.07 37.07
N ASP A 389 -3.56 -44.10 36.51
CA ASP A 389 -3.93 -44.30 35.11
C ASP A 389 -2.84 -44.24 34.04
N GLY A 390 -2.56 -45.42 33.49
CA GLY A 390 -1.47 -45.69 32.58
C GLY A 390 -1.74 -45.24 31.15
N ASP A 391 -0.67 -44.76 30.55
CA ASP A 391 -0.42 -44.93 29.13
C ASP A 391 0.84 -45.80 29.05
N GLU A 392 0.67 -47.11 28.91
CA GLU A 392 1.73 -47.97 28.38
C GLU A 392 2.13 -47.34 27.04
N GLU A 393 3.36 -46.86 26.91
CA GLU A 393 3.87 -46.29 25.66
C GLU A 393 3.69 -47.34 24.56
N THR A 394 2.66 -47.14 23.75
CA THR A 394 2.12 -48.18 22.90
C THR A 394 3.14 -48.52 21.83
N GLU A 395 3.04 -49.71 21.24
CA GLU A 395 3.89 -50.07 20.09
C GLU A 395 3.78 -49.02 18.95
N GLN A 396 2.61 -48.39 18.84
CA GLN A 396 2.33 -47.30 17.93
C GLN A 396 3.08 -46.00 18.28
N ASP A 397 3.30 -45.71 19.57
CA ASP A 397 4.07 -44.53 20.00
C ASP A 397 5.55 -44.66 19.65
N LYS A 398 6.13 -45.86 19.80
CA LYS A 398 7.53 -46.15 19.42
C LYS A 398 7.74 -46.08 17.90
N GLN A 399 6.75 -46.53 17.13
CA GLN A 399 6.75 -46.39 15.68
C GLN A 399 6.66 -44.92 15.23
N LYS A 400 5.83 -44.10 15.90
CA LYS A 400 5.78 -42.64 15.68
C LYS A 400 7.09 -41.95 16.05
N GLN A 401 7.75 -42.40 17.13
CA GLN A 401 9.07 -41.91 17.54
C GLN A 401 10.14 -42.22 16.49
N LEU A 402 10.10 -43.39 15.84
CA LEU A 402 11.04 -43.73 14.76
C LEU A 402 10.88 -42.78 13.56
N SER A 403 9.64 -42.56 13.09
CA SER A 403 9.37 -41.63 11.99
C SER A 403 9.82 -40.21 12.31
N LEU A 404 9.61 -39.76 13.55
CA LEU A 404 10.07 -38.45 14.01
C LEU A 404 11.60 -38.37 14.10
N ALA A 405 12.25 -39.42 14.59
CA ALA A 405 13.71 -39.49 14.67
C ALA A 405 14.35 -39.51 13.27
N ALA A 406 13.76 -40.23 12.33
CA ALA A 406 14.18 -40.27 10.94
C ALA A 406 14.05 -38.89 10.26
N ALA A 407 12.92 -38.19 10.43
CA ALA A 407 12.73 -36.84 9.90
C ALA A 407 13.72 -35.80 10.49
N GLN A 408 14.06 -35.94 11.78
CA GLN A 408 14.91 -34.99 12.51
C GLN A 408 16.42 -35.28 12.39
N GLY A 409 16.83 -36.32 11.67
CA GLY A 409 18.24 -36.67 11.55
C GLY A 409 18.85 -37.17 12.86
N ARG A 410 18.06 -37.86 13.70
CA ARG A 410 18.55 -38.42 14.98
C ARG A 410 19.02 -39.85 14.77
N GLU A 411 20.20 -40.00 14.17
CA GLU A 411 20.73 -41.32 13.78
C GLU A 411 20.87 -42.30 14.96
N PHE A 412 21.37 -41.84 16.12
CA PHE A 412 21.48 -42.67 17.33
C PHE A 412 20.12 -43.18 17.82
N GLU A 413 19.10 -42.32 17.78
CA GLU A 413 17.75 -42.67 18.20
C GLU A 413 17.11 -43.66 17.22
N VAL A 414 17.32 -43.46 15.92
CA VAL A 414 16.90 -44.41 14.89
C VAL A 414 17.59 -45.77 15.11
N LYS A 415 18.90 -45.81 15.36
CA LYS A 415 19.63 -47.06 15.68
C LYS A 415 19.07 -47.75 16.91
N ARG A 416 18.81 -46.99 17.98
CA ARG A 416 18.24 -47.52 19.22
C ARG A 416 16.85 -48.10 19.00
N LEU A 417 15.98 -47.39 18.28
CA LEU A 417 14.61 -47.80 18.00
C LEU A 417 14.55 -48.99 17.05
N LEU A 418 15.41 -49.04 16.02
CA LEU A 418 15.52 -50.19 15.10
C LEU A 418 16.06 -51.47 15.76
N ALA A 419 16.74 -51.35 16.91
CA ALA A 419 17.21 -52.49 17.69
C ALA A 419 16.11 -53.13 18.57
N LEU A 420 14.94 -52.50 18.69
CA LEU A 420 13.83 -53.00 19.50
C LEU A 420 13.02 -54.08 18.76
N PRO A 421 12.56 -55.16 19.44
CA PRO A 421 11.96 -56.34 18.78
C PRO A 421 10.67 -56.10 17.99
N ASN A 422 9.98 -54.98 18.22
CA ASN A 422 8.63 -54.71 17.69
C ASN A 422 8.54 -53.43 16.84
N VAL A 423 9.64 -52.71 16.65
CA VAL A 423 9.67 -51.49 15.85
C VAL A 423 9.92 -51.84 14.39
N HIS A 424 8.92 -51.60 13.55
CA HIS A 424 9.00 -51.89 12.12
C HIS A 424 9.44 -50.65 11.32
N PRO A 425 10.52 -50.73 10.52
CA PRO A 425 11.01 -49.61 9.72
C PRO A 425 10.10 -49.23 8.54
N GLY A 426 9.16 -50.10 8.17
CA GLY A 426 8.14 -49.86 7.13
C GLY A 426 6.80 -49.34 7.66
N PHE A 427 6.75 -48.82 8.89
CA PHE A 427 5.51 -48.26 9.45
C PHE A 427 5.11 -46.95 8.76
N TYR A 428 3.80 -46.73 8.60
CA TYR A 428 3.24 -45.50 8.04
C TYR A 428 2.81 -44.55 9.15
N ASP A 429 3.26 -43.30 9.10
CA ASP A 429 2.72 -42.26 9.98
C ASP A 429 1.24 -41.98 9.67
N ASP A 430 0.59 -41.13 10.49
CA ASP A 430 -0.83 -40.75 10.32
C ASP A 430 -1.12 -40.07 8.95
N LYS A 431 -0.09 -39.79 8.15
CA LYS A 431 -0.15 -39.20 6.81
C LYS A 431 0.29 -40.19 5.71
N GLY A 432 0.49 -41.47 6.04
CA GLY A 432 0.90 -42.48 5.08
C GLY A 432 2.37 -42.42 4.66
N ARG A 433 3.27 -41.84 5.46
CA ARG A 433 4.71 -41.71 5.13
C ARG A 433 5.54 -42.68 5.95
N THR A 434 6.55 -43.29 5.32
CA THR A 434 7.50 -44.18 5.98
C THR A 434 8.70 -43.42 6.55
N PRO A 435 9.38 -43.94 7.60
CA PRO A 435 10.67 -43.42 8.08
C PRO A 435 11.68 -43.21 6.95
N LEU A 436 11.69 -44.12 5.95
CA LEU A 436 12.55 -44.01 4.78
C LEU A 436 12.19 -42.81 3.91
N SER A 437 10.91 -42.60 3.59
CA SER A 437 10.46 -41.43 2.83
C SER A 437 10.79 -40.11 3.54
N LEU A 438 10.66 -40.06 4.87
CA LEU A 438 10.98 -38.89 5.68
C LEU A 438 12.48 -38.60 5.73
N ALA A 439 13.31 -39.65 5.86
CA ALA A 439 14.76 -39.52 5.82
C ALA A 439 15.26 -39.10 4.43
N ALA A 440 14.63 -39.64 3.37
CA ALA A 440 14.92 -39.29 1.99
C ALA A 440 14.53 -37.84 1.65
N GLU A 441 13.36 -37.37 2.09
CA GLU A 441 12.94 -35.97 1.93
C GLU A 441 13.89 -35.01 2.70
N ALA A 442 14.27 -35.38 3.91
CA ALA A 442 15.08 -34.54 4.80
C ALA A 442 16.60 -34.59 4.52
N GLY A 443 17.07 -35.48 3.64
CA GLY A 443 18.48 -35.55 3.23
C GLY A 443 19.40 -36.32 4.17
N HIS A 444 18.87 -37.20 5.02
CA HIS A 444 19.65 -37.91 6.02
C HIS A 444 20.25 -39.20 5.46
N GLU A 445 21.34 -39.08 4.70
CA GLU A 445 21.99 -40.18 3.98
C GLU A 445 22.37 -41.37 4.90
N GLY A 446 22.90 -41.10 6.10
CA GLY A 446 23.26 -42.14 7.07
C GLY A 446 22.05 -42.92 7.58
N ILE A 447 20.92 -42.23 7.81
CA ILE A 447 19.66 -42.85 8.25
C ILE A 447 19.03 -43.66 7.11
N VAL A 448 19.05 -43.13 5.88
CA VAL A 448 18.60 -43.87 4.69
C VAL A 448 19.37 -45.18 4.58
N ARG A 449 20.70 -45.16 4.69
CA ARG A 449 21.53 -46.37 4.67
C ARG A 449 21.11 -47.37 5.75
N LEU A 450 20.95 -46.92 6.99
CA LEU A 450 20.55 -47.78 8.11
C LEU A 450 19.16 -48.40 7.95
N LEU A 451 18.23 -47.68 7.33
CA LEU A 451 16.89 -48.19 7.02
C LEU A 451 16.94 -49.17 5.83
N LEU A 452 17.73 -48.88 4.80
CA LEU A 452 17.92 -49.77 3.64
C LEU A 452 18.64 -51.09 3.98
N ASP A 453 19.45 -51.12 5.04
CA ASP A 453 20.11 -52.33 5.55
C ASP A 453 19.14 -53.29 6.26
N GLN A 454 17.92 -52.85 6.59
CA GLN A 454 16.90 -53.69 7.21
C GLN A 454 16.23 -54.61 6.17
N ARG A 455 16.06 -55.89 6.51
CA ARG A 455 15.59 -56.93 5.57
C ARG A 455 14.16 -56.74 5.04
N ASN A 456 13.34 -55.89 5.67
CA ASN A 456 11.89 -55.76 5.40
C ASN A 456 11.45 -54.33 5.06
N VAL A 457 12.35 -53.46 4.60
CA VAL A 457 11.99 -52.10 4.19
C VAL A 457 11.61 -52.09 2.71
N ASP A 458 10.36 -51.72 2.44
CA ASP A 458 9.92 -51.43 1.08
C ASP A 458 10.49 -50.08 0.63
N ILE A 459 11.41 -50.15 -0.33
CA ILE A 459 12.12 -49.00 -0.89
C ILE A 459 11.21 -48.12 -1.74
N ASN A 460 10.09 -48.67 -2.22
CA ASN A 460 9.10 -47.98 -3.04
C ASN A 460 7.87 -47.56 -2.23
N SER A 461 7.91 -47.71 -0.90
CA SER A 461 6.80 -47.39 -0.02
C SER A 461 6.40 -45.91 -0.15
N GLY A 462 5.21 -45.69 -0.70
CA GLY A 462 4.72 -44.37 -1.04
C GLY A 462 4.45 -43.48 0.18
N GLY A 463 4.68 -42.17 0.04
CA GLY A 463 4.24 -41.15 1.00
C GLY A 463 2.77 -40.72 0.84
N THR A 464 2.43 -39.50 1.28
CA THR A 464 1.07 -38.89 1.23
C THR A 464 0.36 -38.92 -0.13
N GLN A 465 1.11 -39.09 -1.22
CA GLN A 465 0.61 -39.15 -2.60
C GLN A 465 0.95 -40.48 -3.31
N GLY A 466 1.41 -41.50 -2.56
CA GLY A 466 1.86 -42.78 -3.12
C GLY A 466 3.21 -42.73 -3.84
N GLN A 467 3.94 -41.61 -3.76
CA GLN A 467 5.23 -41.44 -4.45
C GLN A 467 6.39 -42.08 -3.66
N PRO A 468 7.32 -42.78 -4.34
CA PRO A 468 8.40 -43.51 -3.68
C PRO A 468 9.49 -42.57 -3.11
N PRO A 469 10.23 -42.96 -2.05
CA PRO A 469 11.29 -42.17 -1.41
C PRO A 469 12.31 -41.51 -2.37
N ILE A 470 12.59 -42.14 -3.51
CA ILE A 470 13.49 -41.61 -4.54
C ILE A 470 12.97 -40.31 -5.18
N THR A 471 11.66 -40.11 -5.31
CA THR A 471 11.11 -38.86 -5.86
C THR A 471 11.38 -37.70 -4.91
N TYR A 472 11.13 -37.87 -3.61
CA TYR A 472 11.43 -36.84 -2.60
C TYR A 472 12.92 -36.50 -2.55
N ALA A 473 13.80 -37.51 -2.62
CA ALA A 473 15.24 -37.28 -2.70
C ALA A 473 15.63 -36.49 -3.96
N THR A 474 14.98 -36.76 -5.08
CA THR A 474 15.23 -36.09 -6.37
C THR A 474 14.70 -34.65 -6.36
N GLU A 475 13.47 -34.43 -5.89
CA GLU A 475 12.87 -33.10 -5.72
C GLU A 475 13.76 -32.20 -4.88
N ARG A 476 14.31 -32.74 -3.79
CA ARG A 476 15.17 -32.03 -2.84
C ARG A 476 16.65 -31.97 -3.25
N GLY A 477 17.06 -32.75 -4.25
CA GLY A 477 18.41 -32.73 -4.80
C GLY A 477 19.45 -33.51 -3.99
N HIS A 478 19.02 -34.52 -3.23
CA HIS A 478 19.90 -35.33 -2.38
C HIS A 478 20.59 -36.44 -3.19
N GLU A 479 21.62 -36.08 -3.96
CA GLU A 479 22.30 -36.96 -4.92
C GLU A 479 22.77 -38.29 -4.29
N GLY A 480 23.40 -38.25 -3.11
CA GLY A 480 23.87 -39.45 -2.42
C GLY A 480 22.75 -40.44 -2.10
N ILE A 481 21.58 -39.94 -1.72
CA ILE A 481 20.39 -40.76 -1.45
C ILE A 481 19.80 -41.32 -2.75
N VAL A 482 19.69 -40.50 -3.80
CA VAL A 482 19.22 -40.95 -5.12
C VAL A 482 20.11 -42.08 -5.65
N TRP A 483 21.43 -41.96 -5.51
CA TRP A 483 22.36 -43.01 -5.93
C TRP A 483 22.30 -44.26 -5.07
N GLN A 484 22.10 -44.14 -3.75
CA GLN A 484 21.89 -45.30 -2.88
C GLN A 484 20.62 -46.08 -3.24
N LEU A 485 19.54 -45.37 -3.58
CA LEU A 485 18.28 -45.99 -3.99
C LEU A 485 18.39 -46.60 -5.39
N LEU A 486 19.00 -45.90 -6.36
CA LEU A 486 19.24 -46.43 -7.72
C LEU A 486 20.24 -47.59 -7.79
N ALA A 487 21.13 -47.73 -6.79
CA ALA A 487 22.06 -48.85 -6.70
C ALA A 487 21.34 -50.18 -6.43
N ARG A 488 20.09 -50.14 -5.95
CA ARG A 488 19.31 -51.33 -5.70
C ARG A 488 18.45 -51.73 -6.92
N THR A 489 18.32 -53.03 -7.14
CA THR A 489 17.61 -53.59 -8.30
C THR A 489 16.09 -53.61 -8.15
N ASP A 490 15.58 -53.42 -6.93
CA ASP A 490 14.16 -53.44 -6.56
C ASP A 490 13.49 -52.06 -6.60
N THR A 491 14.20 -51.00 -7.00
CA THR A 491 13.68 -49.63 -7.09
C THR A 491 12.76 -49.44 -8.29
N SER A 492 11.47 -49.17 -8.04
CA SER A 492 10.48 -48.86 -9.06
C SER A 492 10.50 -47.36 -9.37
N SER A 493 11.41 -46.92 -10.24
CA SER A 493 11.42 -45.55 -10.76
C SER A 493 11.32 -45.58 -12.27
N ASN A 494 10.37 -44.82 -12.82
CA ASN A 494 10.36 -44.53 -14.25
C ASN A 494 11.48 -43.51 -14.54
N PRO A 495 12.50 -43.85 -15.36
CA PRO A 495 13.59 -42.93 -15.66
C PRO A 495 13.13 -41.58 -16.21
N GLY A 496 12.03 -41.55 -16.98
CA GLY A 496 11.46 -40.30 -17.50
C GLY A 496 10.87 -39.40 -16.41
N GLU A 497 10.20 -39.99 -15.41
CA GLU A 497 9.63 -39.25 -14.28
C GLU A 497 10.73 -38.65 -13.39
N LEU A 498 11.79 -39.44 -13.11
CA LEU A 498 12.96 -39.00 -12.36
C LEU A 498 13.65 -37.80 -13.02
N LEU A 499 13.83 -37.86 -14.35
CA LEU A 499 14.38 -36.76 -15.12
C LEU A 499 13.47 -35.53 -15.10
N SER A 500 12.15 -35.72 -15.21
CA SER A 500 11.17 -34.63 -15.20
C SER A 500 11.16 -33.87 -13.88
N ILE A 501 11.22 -34.59 -12.76
CA ILE A 501 11.35 -34.03 -11.42
C ILE A 501 12.69 -33.28 -11.30
N ALA A 502 13.80 -33.91 -11.71
CA ALA A 502 15.12 -33.28 -11.64
C ALA A 502 15.19 -31.98 -12.48
N ALA A 503 14.57 -31.96 -13.66
CA ALA A 503 14.51 -30.79 -14.53
C ALA A 503 13.61 -29.69 -13.95
N SER A 504 12.40 -30.03 -13.50
CA SER A 504 11.42 -29.09 -12.93
C SER A 504 11.81 -28.56 -11.55
N CYS A 505 12.71 -29.23 -10.84
CA CYS A 505 13.29 -28.77 -9.58
C CYS A 505 14.70 -28.15 -9.72
N GLY A 506 15.22 -28.03 -10.95
CA GLY A 506 16.47 -27.32 -11.21
C GLY A 506 17.74 -28.05 -10.75
N ARG A 507 17.68 -29.38 -10.64
CA ARG A 507 18.78 -30.23 -10.16
C ARG A 507 19.78 -30.52 -11.29
N VAL A 508 20.54 -29.50 -11.70
CA VAL A 508 21.43 -29.56 -12.87
C VAL A 508 22.44 -30.71 -12.79
N VAL A 509 23.11 -30.87 -11.64
CA VAL A 509 24.16 -31.88 -11.47
C VAL A 509 23.56 -33.28 -11.53
N LEU A 510 22.54 -33.55 -10.71
CA LEU A 510 21.80 -34.81 -10.74
C LEU A 510 21.24 -35.12 -12.13
N LEU A 511 20.60 -34.15 -12.79
CA LEU A 511 20.07 -34.31 -14.14
C LEU A 511 21.18 -34.66 -15.15
N SER A 512 22.32 -33.98 -15.09
CA SER A 512 23.45 -34.25 -15.98
C SER A 512 24.01 -35.66 -15.78
N GLN A 513 24.09 -36.14 -14.54
CA GLN A 513 24.56 -37.48 -14.21
C GLN A 513 23.54 -38.55 -14.65
N LEU A 514 22.24 -38.32 -14.44
CA LEU A 514 21.18 -39.21 -14.93
C LEU A 514 21.15 -39.28 -16.46
N LEU A 515 21.34 -38.15 -17.15
CA LEU A 515 21.44 -38.11 -18.61
C LEU A 515 22.75 -38.69 -19.15
N ALA A 516 23.77 -38.91 -18.33
CA ALA A 516 25.01 -39.56 -18.74
C ALA A 516 24.88 -41.10 -18.76
N ARG A 517 23.92 -41.65 -18.03
CA ARG A 517 23.68 -43.09 -17.89
C ARG A 517 23.09 -43.70 -19.16
N LYS A 518 23.75 -44.75 -19.68
CA LYS A 518 23.35 -45.40 -20.93
C LYS A 518 21.96 -46.06 -20.84
N ASP A 519 21.69 -46.72 -19.72
CA ASP A 519 20.41 -47.38 -19.40
C ASP A 519 19.23 -46.39 -19.38
N ILE A 520 19.47 -45.13 -18.99
CA ILE A 520 18.43 -44.09 -18.98
C ILE A 520 18.25 -43.48 -20.37
N ARG A 521 19.36 -43.18 -21.07
CA ARG A 521 19.34 -42.49 -22.38
C ARG A 521 18.64 -43.28 -23.48
N GLU A 522 18.76 -44.61 -23.50
CA GLU A 522 18.18 -45.46 -24.55
C GLU A 522 16.64 -45.45 -24.56
N HIS A 523 16.01 -45.03 -23.45
CA HIS A 523 14.56 -44.95 -23.32
C HIS A 523 13.97 -43.54 -23.55
N LEU A 524 14.81 -42.52 -23.80
CA LEU A 524 14.34 -41.14 -23.97
C LEU A 524 13.86 -40.87 -25.39
N THR A 525 12.61 -40.40 -25.51
CA THR A 525 12.04 -39.95 -26.78
C THR A 525 12.21 -38.44 -26.94
N THR A 526 11.92 -37.93 -28.15
CA THR A 526 11.85 -36.48 -28.41
C THR A 526 10.80 -35.79 -27.54
N GLU A 527 9.68 -36.46 -27.26
CA GLU A 527 8.62 -35.99 -26.37
C GLU A 527 9.13 -35.89 -24.92
N THR A 528 9.94 -36.86 -24.46
CA THR A 528 10.57 -36.78 -23.14
C THR A 528 11.46 -35.54 -23.05
N TYR A 529 12.34 -35.30 -24.04
CA TYR A 529 13.17 -34.10 -24.06
C TYR A 529 12.36 -32.79 -24.12
N ALA A 530 11.24 -32.77 -24.85
CA ALA A 530 10.33 -31.63 -24.89
C ALA A 530 9.70 -31.34 -23.51
N SER A 531 9.22 -32.38 -22.83
CA SER A 531 8.67 -32.27 -21.47
C SER A 531 9.71 -31.78 -20.45
N LEU A 532 10.93 -32.32 -20.47
CA LEU A 532 12.04 -31.84 -19.63
C LEU A 532 12.35 -30.37 -19.89
N PHE A 533 12.32 -29.96 -21.16
CA PHE A 533 12.63 -28.61 -21.58
C PHE A 533 11.56 -27.61 -21.16
N SER A 534 10.28 -27.93 -21.36
CA SER A 534 9.16 -27.12 -20.91
C SER A 534 9.05 -27.05 -19.39
N GLY A 535 9.25 -28.17 -18.67
CA GLY A 535 9.24 -28.19 -17.20
C GLY A 535 10.33 -27.31 -16.58
N ALA A 536 11.54 -27.35 -17.14
CA ALA A 536 12.63 -26.47 -16.72
C ALA A 536 12.33 -24.99 -17.02
N ALA A 537 11.69 -24.69 -18.15
CA ALA A 537 11.28 -23.34 -18.52
C ALA A 537 10.14 -22.81 -17.66
N GLU A 538 9.16 -23.65 -17.30
CA GLU A 538 8.04 -23.32 -16.42
C GLU A 538 8.51 -22.90 -15.00
N HIS A 539 9.56 -23.55 -14.50
CA HIS A 539 10.09 -23.32 -13.15
C HIS A 539 11.30 -22.36 -13.13
N GLY A 540 11.72 -21.84 -14.29
CA GLY A 540 12.75 -20.81 -14.37
C GLY A 540 14.19 -21.32 -14.24
N HIS A 541 14.43 -22.61 -14.47
CA HIS A 541 15.73 -23.24 -14.28
C HIS A 541 16.65 -23.05 -15.48
N ALA A 542 17.17 -21.84 -15.64
CA ALA A 542 18.06 -21.43 -16.74
C ALA A 542 19.26 -22.39 -16.97
N SER A 543 19.88 -22.89 -15.91
CA SER A 543 21.00 -23.83 -16.02
C SER A 543 20.60 -25.19 -16.59
N VAL A 544 19.38 -25.66 -16.30
CA VAL A 544 18.82 -26.89 -16.89
C VAL A 544 18.46 -26.65 -18.36
N VAL A 545 17.81 -25.53 -18.68
CA VAL A 545 17.50 -25.13 -20.06
C VAL A 545 18.78 -25.08 -20.91
N ARG A 546 19.86 -24.50 -20.38
CA ARG A 546 21.18 -24.46 -21.04
C ARG A 546 21.75 -25.85 -21.28
N LEU A 547 21.66 -26.74 -20.28
CA LEU A 547 22.12 -28.11 -20.39
C LEU A 547 21.36 -28.84 -21.51
N LEU A 548 20.03 -28.75 -21.53
CA LEU A 548 19.18 -29.42 -22.51
C LEU A 548 19.40 -28.89 -23.94
N LEU A 549 19.55 -27.58 -24.12
CA LEU A 549 19.93 -26.99 -25.42
C LEU A 549 21.31 -27.50 -25.88
N GLY A 550 22.28 -27.59 -24.96
CA GLY A 550 23.63 -28.07 -25.25
C GLY A 550 23.70 -29.54 -25.69
N LEU A 551 22.68 -30.34 -25.39
CA LEU A 551 22.59 -31.73 -25.87
C LEU A 551 22.20 -31.83 -27.36
N GLY A 552 21.63 -30.77 -27.93
CA GLY A 552 21.17 -30.75 -29.33
C GLY A 552 20.04 -31.74 -29.63
N LYS A 553 19.28 -32.16 -28.61
CA LYS A 553 18.18 -33.13 -28.73
C LYS A 553 16.78 -32.51 -28.71
N VAL A 554 16.68 -31.23 -28.36
CA VAL A 554 15.43 -30.46 -28.31
C VAL A 554 15.58 -29.17 -29.10
N HIS A 555 14.58 -28.86 -29.92
CA HIS A 555 14.52 -27.58 -30.62
C HIS A 555 13.95 -26.51 -29.68
N PRO A 556 14.43 -25.24 -29.70
CA PRO A 556 13.91 -24.18 -28.84
C PRO A 556 12.39 -23.93 -28.96
N ASP A 557 11.83 -24.09 -30.16
CA ASP A 557 10.38 -24.03 -30.45
C ASP A 557 9.65 -25.37 -30.36
N GLN A 558 10.29 -26.41 -29.81
CA GLN A 558 9.61 -27.69 -29.61
C GLN A 558 8.43 -27.49 -28.65
N GLU A 559 7.25 -27.93 -29.07
CA GLU A 559 6.05 -27.94 -28.24
C GLU A 559 6.05 -29.17 -27.35
N ASP A 560 5.57 -29.00 -26.12
CA ASP A 560 5.21 -30.11 -25.23
C ASP A 560 3.85 -30.72 -25.59
N ASP A 561 3.44 -31.73 -24.83
CA ASP A 561 2.16 -32.43 -25.02
C ASP A 561 0.93 -31.51 -24.83
N LEU A 562 1.12 -30.35 -24.19
CA LEU A 562 0.09 -29.33 -24.01
C LEU A 562 0.06 -28.33 -25.17
N GLY A 563 0.97 -28.43 -26.14
CA GLY A 563 1.08 -27.55 -27.30
C GLY A 563 1.70 -26.19 -26.98
N HIS A 564 2.49 -26.09 -25.91
CA HIS A 564 3.18 -24.87 -25.50
C HIS A 564 4.69 -25.00 -25.70
N THR A 565 5.33 -23.90 -26.08
CA THR A 565 6.80 -23.83 -26.19
C THR A 565 7.44 -23.44 -24.86
N ALA A 566 8.74 -23.69 -24.71
CA ALA A 566 9.51 -23.22 -23.56
C ALA A 566 9.46 -21.69 -23.41
N LEU A 567 9.42 -20.93 -24.53
CA LEU A 567 9.26 -19.47 -24.49
C LEU A 567 7.91 -19.08 -23.87
N TRP A 568 6.83 -19.79 -24.21
CA TRP A 568 5.51 -19.55 -23.64
C TRP A 568 5.51 -19.77 -22.12
N TRP A 569 6.06 -20.89 -21.64
CA TRP A 569 6.18 -21.18 -20.21
C TRP A 569 7.02 -20.15 -19.46
N ALA A 570 8.22 -19.85 -19.95
CA ALA A 570 9.10 -18.88 -19.32
C ALA A 570 8.47 -17.47 -19.29
N THR A 571 7.76 -17.09 -20.36
CA THR A 571 7.12 -15.78 -20.47
C THR A 571 5.88 -15.66 -19.57
N THR A 572 5.03 -16.67 -19.51
CA THR A 572 3.82 -16.68 -18.67
C THR A 572 4.15 -16.70 -17.18
N LYS A 573 5.24 -17.37 -16.80
CA LYS A 573 5.70 -17.49 -15.40
C LYS A 573 6.68 -16.40 -14.95
N GLY A 574 7.13 -15.53 -15.87
CA GLY A 574 7.96 -14.37 -15.53
C GLY A 574 9.47 -14.65 -15.42
N HIS A 575 9.96 -15.72 -16.03
CA HIS A 575 11.35 -16.17 -15.92
C HIS A 575 12.28 -15.46 -16.91
N GLU A 576 12.64 -14.22 -16.60
CA GLU A 576 13.51 -13.34 -17.42
C GLU A 576 14.78 -14.04 -17.93
N GLY A 577 15.51 -14.74 -17.04
CA GLY A 577 16.77 -15.39 -17.39
C GLY A 577 16.63 -16.53 -18.41
N VAL A 578 15.49 -17.25 -18.36
CA VAL A 578 15.18 -18.30 -19.36
C VAL A 578 14.75 -17.65 -20.66
N VAL A 579 13.88 -16.64 -20.63
CA VAL A 579 13.46 -15.91 -21.85
C VAL A 579 14.67 -15.33 -22.59
N LYS A 580 15.56 -14.64 -21.88
CA LYS A 580 16.78 -14.08 -22.47
C LYS A 580 17.62 -15.16 -23.16
N MET A 581 17.84 -16.28 -22.48
CA MET A 581 18.61 -17.39 -23.04
C MET A 581 17.98 -17.98 -24.29
N LEU A 582 16.66 -18.17 -24.29
CA LEU A 582 15.93 -18.71 -25.45
C LEU A 582 16.03 -17.76 -26.64
N LEU A 583 15.84 -16.45 -26.44
CA LEU A 583 15.93 -15.45 -27.51
C LEU A 583 17.35 -15.29 -28.06
N GLU A 584 18.38 -15.39 -27.21
CA GLU A 584 19.79 -15.37 -27.60
C GLU A 584 20.20 -16.56 -28.47
N THR A 585 19.41 -17.65 -28.51
CA THR A 585 19.68 -18.75 -29.44
C THR A 585 19.53 -18.31 -30.90
N GLY A 586 18.63 -17.37 -31.19
CA GLY A 586 18.31 -16.91 -32.56
C GLY A 586 17.41 -17.84 -33.38
N TRP A 587 16.96 -18.97 -32.82
CA TRP A 587 16.12 -19.96 -33.52
C TRP A 587 14.65 -19.96 -33.08
N VAL A 588 14.28 -19.06 -32.17
CA VAL A 588 12.95 -19.02 -31.54
C VAL A 588 11.99 -18.11 -32.32
N ASP A 589 10.83 -18.65 -32.69
CA ASP A 589 9.72 -17.89 -33.26
C ASP A 589 8.94 -17.16 -32.17
N THR A 590 9.22 -15.86 -32.02
CA THR A 590 8.57 -14.98 -31.05
C THR A 590 7.12 -14.63 -31.39
N TYR A 591 6.68 -14.90 -32.63
CA TYR A 591 5.32 -14.63 -33.10
C TYR A 591 4.39 -15.84 -33.00
N ARG A 592 4.92 -17.01 -32.61
CA ARG A 592 4.11 -18.21 -32.43
C ARG A 592 2.96 -17.95 -31.47
N LYS A 593 1.77 -18.40 -31.87
CA LYS A 593 0.52 -18.27 -31.11
C LYS A 593 0.23 -19.56 -30.37
N ASP A 594 -0.24 -19.43 -29.15
CA ASP A 594 -0.80 -20.56 -28.40
C ASP A 594 -2.18 -20.97 -28.95
N LYS A 595 -2.79 -21.98 -28.30
CA LYS A 595 -4.13 -22.49 -28.65
C LYS A 595 -5.23 -21.43 -28.54
N ASP A 596 -5.00 -20.37 -27.78
CA ASP A 596 -5.92 -19.23 -27.61
C ASP A 596 -5.65 -18.09 -28.61
N GLY A 597 -4.66 -18.25 -29.49
CA GLY A 597 -4.26 -17.26 -30.48
C GLY A 597 -3.36 -16.15 -29.92
N MET A 598 -2.84 -16.30 -28.70
CA MET A 598 -2.03 -15.30 -27.99
C MET A 598 -0.53 -15.57 -28.18
N THR A 599 0.26 -14.50 -28.32
CA THR A 599 1.73 -14.60 -28.45
C THR A 599 2.41 -14.49 -27.07
N ALA A 600 3.71 -14.80 -27.01
CA ALA A 600 4.52 -14.57 -25.82
C ALA A 600 4.45 -13.09 -25.36
N LEU A 601 4.54 -12.14 -26.30
CA LEU A 601 4.43 -10.70 -25.98
C LEU A 601 3.10 -10.36 -25.29
N TYR A 602 1.99 -10.92 -25.75
CA TYR A 602 0.68 -10.70 -25.13
C TYR A 602 0.67 -11.15 -23.66
N HIS A 603 1.21 -12.34 -23.38
CA HIS A 603 1.30 -12.87 -22.01
C HIS A 603 2.23 -12.05 -21.12
N ALA A 604 3.39 -11.61 -21.65
CA ALA A 604 4.31 -10.74 -20.93
C ALA A 604 3.65 -9.41 -20.53
N VAL A 605 2.94 -8.79 -21.46
CA VAL A 605 2.23 -7.53 -21.24
C VAL A 605 1.05 -7.70 -20.30
N SER A 606 0.26 -8.78 -20.45
CA SER A 606 -0.86 -9.06 -19.56
C SER A 606 -0.41 -9.25 -18.11
N ASN A 607 0.75 -9.87 -17.87
CA ASN A 607 1.28 -10.08 -16.52
C ASN A 607 2.16 -8.93 -16.00
N GLY A 608 2.46 -7.92 -16.83
CA GLY A 608 3.25 -6.76 -16.42
C GLY A 608 4.76 -7.01 -16.34
N TYR A 609 5.28 -8.02 -17.05
CA TYR A 609 6.71 -8.36 -17.02
C TYR A 609 7.54 -7.45 -17.93
N GLU A 610 7.81 -6.23 -17.47
CA GLU A 610 8.50 -5.17 -18.24
C GLU A 610 9.78 -5.66 -18.94
N LYS A 611 10.68 -6.33 -18.21
CA LYS A 611 11.95 -6.77 -18.76
C LYS A 611 11.79 -7.83 -19.86
N ILE A 612 10.80 -8.73 -19.70
CA ILE A 612 10.47 -9.74 -20.72
C ILE A 612 9.88 -9.07 -21.95
N VAL A 613 9.02 -8.06 -21.78
CA VAL A 613 8.49 -7.25 -22.89
C VAL A 613 9.65 -6.59 -23.66
N ARG A 614 10.59 -5.95 -22.95
CA ARG A 614 11.76 -5.32 -23.57
C ARG A 614 12.60 -6.34 -24.35
N LEU A 615 12.89 -7.51 -23.76
CA LEU A 615 13.64 -8.58 -24.42
C LEU A 615 12.94 -9.08 -25.69
N LEU A 616 11.62 -9.32 -25.64
CA LEU A 616 10.84 -9.76 -26.80
C LEU A 616 10.84 -8.71 -27.91
N LEU A 617 10.64 -7.44 -27.58
CA LEU A 617 10.63 -6.34 -28.57
C LEU A 617 12.01 -6.13 -29.22
N GLN A 618 13.09 -6.20 -28.45
CA GLN A 618 14.47 -6.11 -28.97
C GLN A 618 14.81 -7.22 -29.97
N HIS A 619 14.21 -8.40 -29.79
CA HIS A 619 14.37 -9.55 -30.69
C HIS A 619 13.32 -9.59 -31.82
N GLY A 620 12.69 -8.45 -32.14
CA GLY A 620 11.86 -8.29 -33.35
C GLY A 620 10.43 -8.83 -33.24
N THR A 621 9.89 -9.01 -32.02
CA THR A 621 8.50 -9.45 -31.83
C THR A 621 7.52 -8.39 -32.35
N HIS A 622 6.50 -8.83 -33.09
CA HIS A 622 5.49 -7.92 -33.62
C HIS A 622 4.61 -7.34 -32.50
N THR A 623 4.49 -6.02 -32.46
CA THR A 623 3.73 -5.26 -31.44
C THR A 623 2.20 -5.42 -31.53
N GLU A 624 1.70 -5.86 -32.68
CA GLU A 624 0.26 -5.91 -33.01
C GLU A 624 -0.41 -7.25 -32.70
N SER A 625 0.16 -8.05 -31.79
CA SER A 625 -0.42 -9.35 -31.41
C SER A 625 -1.73 -9.19 -30.64
N THR A 626 -2.85 -9.65 -31.20
CA THR A 626 -4.16 -9.54 -30.56
C THR A 626 -4.53 -10.77 -29.74
N GLY A 627 -5.09 -10.58 -28.55
CA GLY A 627 -5.68 -11.67 -27.76
C GLY A 627 -7.04 -12.14 -28.28
N ARG A 628 -7.68 -13.06 -27.53
CA ARG A 628 -9.00 -13.66 -27.86
C ARG A 628 -10.11 -12.62 -28.15
N TYR A 629 -10.05 -11.46 -27.49
CA TYR A 629 -11.02 -10.37 -27.64
C TYR A 629 -10.59 -9.28 -28.64
N GLY A 630 -9.52 -9.50 -29.40
CA GLY A 630 -8.96 -8.49 -30.31
C GLY A 630 -8.19 -7.38 -29.60
N ASP A 631 -7.97 -7.51 -28.28
CA ASP A 631 -7.22 -6.53 -27.50
C ASP A 631 -5.73 -6.60 -27.85
N SER A 632 -5.14 -5.46 -28.20
CA SER A 632 -3.70 -5.36 -28.47
C SER A 632 -2.89 -5.28 -27.18
N PRO A 633 -1.57 -5.49 -27.22
CA PRO A 633 -0.73 -5.36 -26.04
C PRO A 633 -0.75 -3.92 -25.51
N LEU A 634 -0.76 -2.92 -26.40
CA LEU A 634 -0.88 -1.51 -26.00
C LEU A 634 -2.19 -1.23 -25.27
N PHE A 635 -3.31 -1.82 -25.70
CA PHE A 635 -4.60 -1.69 -25.03
C PHE A 635 -4.55 -2.25 -23.60
N ILE A 636 -3.98 -3.44 -23.43
CA ILE A 636 -3.89 -4.10 -22.11
C ILE A 636 -2.95 -3.35 -21.18
N ALA A 637 -1.77 -2.96 -21.65
CA ALA A 637 -0.82 -2.17 -20.87
C ALA A 637 -1.44 -0.84 -20.41
N SER A 638 -2.19 -0.19 -21.32
CA SER A 638 -2.90 1.06 -21.02
C SER A 638 -4.04 0.85 -20.03
N SER A 639 -4.80 -0.24 -20.12
CA SER A 639 -5.86 -0.58 -19.17
C SER A 639 -5.32 -0.88 -17.76
N LYS A 640 -4.20 -1.61 -17.67
CA LYS A 640 -3.60 -2.02 -16.40
C LYS A 640 -2.70 -0.96 -15.75
N GLY A 641 -2.36 0.12 -16.46
CA GLY A 641 -1.53 1.19 -15.91
C GLY A 641 -0.02 0.95 -16.02
N TYR A 642 0.43 0.09 -16.93
CA TYR A 642 1.84 -0.26 -17.07
C TYR A 642 2.62 0.76 -17.90
N VAL A 643 3.02 1.88 -17.28
CA VAL A 643 3.70 3.02 -17.90
C VAL A 643 4.94 2.59 -18.71
N SER A 644 5.88 1.87 -18.11
CA SER A 644 7.11 1.44 -18.79
C SER A 644 6.81 0.55 -20.01
N ILE A 645 5.82 -0.33 -19.90
CA ILE A 645 5.43 -1.24 -21.00
C ILE A 645 4.78 -0.44 -22.13
N VAL A 646 3.92 0.54 -21.82
CA VAL A 646 3.36 1.44 -22.84
C VAL A 646 4.46 2.20 -23.56
N GLN A 647 5.45 2.74 -22.83
CA GLN A 647 6.57 3.45 -23.42
C GLN A 647 7.39 2.55 -24.36
N GLU A 648 7.71 1.32 -23.94
CA GLU A 648 8.46 0.36 -24.77
C GLU A 648 7.68 -0.06 -26.03
N LEU A 649 6.37 -0.30 -25.91
CA LEU A 649 5.51 -0.65 -27.04
C LEU A 649 5.42 0.49 -28.07
N LEU A 650 5.24 1.73 -27.62
CA LEU A 650 5.19 2.90 -28.49
C LEU A 650 6.54 3.15 -29.17
N ALA A 651 7.66 3.00 -28.44
CA ALA A 651 9.01 3.13 -29.00
C ALA A 651 9.30 2.10 -30.12
N HIS A 652 8.69 0.92 -30.05
CA HIS A 652 8.78 -0.12 -31.08
C HIS A 652 7.64 -0.07 -32.12
N GLY A 653 6.91 1.05 -32.21
CA GLY A 653 5.95 1.30 -33.29
C GLY A 653 4.57 0.66 -33.12
N ALA A 654 4.15 0.35 -31.88
CA ALA A 654 2.78 -0.08 -31.62
C ALA A 654 1.77 0.98 -32.11
N LYS A 655 0.74 0.54 -32.82
CA LYS A 655 -0.33 1.42 -33.29
C LYS A 655 -1.07 1.99 -32.08
N THR A 656 -1.24 3.30 -32.04
CA THR A 656 -1.96 4.03 -30.97
C THR A 656 -3.47 3.78 -30.98
N GLU A 657 -4.02 3.37 -32.12
CA GLU A 657 -5.47 3.15 -32.33
C GLU A 657 -5.84 1.70 -32.73
N PRO A 658 -5.44 0.67 -31.96
CA PRO A 658 -5.88 -0.69 -32.23
C PRO A 658 -7.34 -0.84 -31.78
N ARG A 659 -8.21 -1.37 -32.66
CA ARG A 659 -9.62 -1.62 -32.32
C ARG A 659 -9.73 -2.95 -31.58
N SER A 660 -10.12 -2.90 -30.30
CA SER A 660 -10.67 -4.07 -29.60
C SER A 660 -11.97 -4.53 -30.29
N ARG A 661 -12.41 -5.79 -30.08
CA ARG A 661 -13.75 -6.22 -30.53
C ARG A 661 -14.88 -5.39 -29.91
N ARG A 662 -14.65 -4.73 -28.77
CA ARG A 662 -15.59 -3.75 -28.16
C ARG A 662 -15.47 -2.35 -28.77
N SER A 663 -14.70 -2.19 -29.83
CA SER A 663 -14.34 -0.95 -30.51
C SER A 663 -13.68 0.14 -29.65
N ARG A 664 -13.35 -0.10 -28.38
CA ARG A 664 -12.66 0.87 -27.50
C ARG A 664 -11.18 1.01 -27.89
N THR A 665 -10.62 2.21 -27.67
CA THR A 665 -9.21 2.54 -27.92
C THR A 665 -8.40 2.47 -26.62
N ALA A 666 -7.07 2.38 -26.73
CA ALA A 666 -6.17 2.41 -25.57
C ALA A 666 -6.31 3.72 -24.77
N LEU A 667 -6.51 4.85 -25.47
CA LEU A 667 -6.71 6.16 -24.86
C LEU A 667 -8.00 6.22 -24.02
N MET A 668 -9.11 5.67 -24.52
CA MET A 668 -10.37 5.62 -23.78
C MET A 668 -10.27 4.78 -22.50
N GLU A 669 -9.52 3.69 -22.54
CA GLU A 669 -9.35 2.80 -21.39
C GLU A 669 -8.37 3.38 -20.36
N ALA A 670 -7.27 4.00 -20.80
CA ALA A 670 -6.39 4.76 -19.91
C ALA A 670 -7.15 5.92 -19.24
N ALA A 671 -8.02 6.60 -20.00
CA ALA A 671 -8.83 7.70 -19.50
C ALA A 671 -9.91 7.26 -18.51
N SER A 672 -10.59 6.14 -18.74
CA SER A 672 -11.59 5.59 -17.79
C SER A 672 -10.96 5.15 -16.46
N LYS A 673 -9.69 4.72 -16.50
CA LYS A 673 -8.95 4.26 -15.32
C LYS A 673 -8.16 5.37 -14.60
N GLY A 674 -8.03 6.55 -15.21
CA GLY A 674 -7.34 7.69 -14.59
C GLY A 674 -5.82 7.68 -14.76
N HIS A 675 -5.28 6.94 -15.75
CA HIS A 675 -3.84 6.79 -15.93
C HIS A 675 -3.22 7.99 -16.67
N GLU A 676 -3.04 9.11 -15.97
CA GLU A 676 -2.58 10.40 -16.54
C GLU A 676 -1.32 10.32 -17.40
N VAL A 677 -0.29 9.61 -16.92
CA VAL A 677 1.00 9.47 -17.63
C VAL A 677 0.80 8.70 -18.94
N ILE A 678 -0.05 7.67 -18.95
CA ILE A 678 -0.33 6.87 -20.14
C ILE A 678 -1.15 7.67 -21.15
N VAL A 679 -2.15 8.41 -20.69
CA VAL A 679 -2.94 9.32 -21.54
C VAL A 679 -2.00 10.32 -22.23
N LYS A 680 -1.05 10.90 -21.49
CA LYS A 680 -0.06 11.83 -22.04
C LYS A 680 0.79 11.16 -23.12
N MET A 681 1.37 10.00 -22.84
CA MET A 681 2.19 9.26 -23.81
C MET A 681 1.42 8.90 -25.07
N LEU A 682 0.16 8.45 -24.95
CA LEU A 682 -0.67 8.11 -26.11
C LEU A 682 -0.97 9.32 -26.98
N LEU A 683 -1.30 10.47 -26.39
CA LEU A 683 -1.55 11.72 -27.11
C LEU A 683 -0.28 12.23 -27.83
N GLU A 684 0.87 12.22 -27.15
CA GLU A 684 2.16 12.62 -27.73
C GLU A 684 2.59 11.72 -28.90
N ASN A 685 2.12 10.46 -28.92
CA ASN A 685 2.35 9.51 -30.01
C ASN A 685 1.22 9.49 -31.06
N GLY A 686 0.33 10.50 -31.06
CA GLY A 686 -0.65 10.71 -32.12
C GLY A 686 -1.96 9.93 -31.97
N ALA A 687 -2.36 9.54 -30.76
CA ALA A 687 -3.72 9.04 -30.50
C ALA A 687 -4.77 10.13 -30.79
N ASP A 688 -5.92 9.74 -31.37
CA ASP A 688 -6.98 10.68 -31.72
C ASP A 688 -7.82 11.02 -30.47
N VAL A 689 -7.60 12.23 -29.94
CA VAL A 689 -8.25 12.75 -28.74
C VAL A 689 -9.79 12.80 -28.85
N ASN A 690 -10.32 12.99 -30.06
CA ASN A 690 -11.74 13.17 -30.34
C ASN A 690 -12.40 11.92 -30.94
N ARG A 691 -11.69 10.79 -30.93
CA ARG A 691 -12.22 9.52 -31.42
C ARG A 691 -13.46 9.14 -30.64
N LYS A 692 -14.55 8.85 -31.37
CA LYS A 692 -15.83 8.42 -30.81
C LYS A 692 -16.13 6.97 -31.15
N VAL A 693 -16.61 6.22 -30.16
CA VAL A 693 -16.97 4.80 -30.32
C VAL A 693 -18.39 4.57 -29.82
N ARG A 694 -19.17 3.80 -30.58
CA ARG A 694 -20.54 3.40 -30.22
C ARG A 694 -20.52 2.27 -29.19
N ILE A 695 -21.27 2.42 -28.10
CA ILE A 695 -21.43 1.35 -27.11
C ILE A 695 -22.66 0.50 -27.46
N GLU A 696 -22.51 -0.82 -27.45
CA GLU A 696 -23.61 -1.76 -27.76
C GLU A 696 -24.73 -1.73 -26.72
N SER A 697 -24.43 -1.47 -25.45
CA SER A 697 -25.40 -1.40 -24.35
C SER A 697 -26.27 -0.14 -24.34
N ASN A 698 -25.87 0.92 -25.05
CA ASN A 698 -26.70 2.11 -25.27
C ASN A 698 -26.41 2.72 -26.65
N PRO A 699 -27.16 2.34 -27.69
CA PRO A 699 -26.86 2.69 -29.09
C PRO A 699 -26.99 4.19 -29.41
N ARG A 700 -27.46 5.02 -28.47
CA ARG A 700 -27.59 6.48 -28.64
C ARG A 700 -26.38 7.29 -28.15
N THR A 701 -25.43 6.68 -27.43
CA THR A 701 -24.28 7.38 -26.85
C THR A 701 -22.96 6.91 -27.45
N TYR A 702 -22.20 7.84 -28.03
CA TYR A 702 -20.79 7.65 -28.35
C TYR A 702 -19.96 8.06 -27.14
N HIS A 703 -18.93 7.29 -26.77
CA HIS A 703 -17.97 7.71 -25.76
C HIS A 703 -16.65 8.10 -26.42
N SER A 704 -16.17 9.30 -26.10
CA SER A 704 -14.81 9.77 -26.30
C SER A 704 -13.94 9.42 -25.09
N ALA A 705 -12.63 9.66 -25.19
CA ALA A 705 -11.73 9.55 -24.04
C ALA A 705 -12.11 10.58 -22.94
N LEU A 706 -12.59 11.76 -23.34
CA LEU A 706 -13.06 12.79 -22.42
C LEU A 706 -14.31 12.33 -21.65
N ASP A 707 -15.28 11.74 -22.34
CA ASP A 707 -16.51 11.21 -21.70
C ASP A 707 -16.16 10.14 -20.65
N CYS A 708 -15.22 9.24 -21.00
CA CYS A 708 -14.73 8.23 -20.06
C CYS A 708 -14.06 8.88 -18.84
N ALA A 709 -13.20 9.88 -19.02
CA ALA A 709 -12.53 10.54 -17.89
C ALA A 709 -13.53 11.30 -17.00
N CYS A 710 -14.57 11.90 -17.60
CA CYS A 710 -15.62 12.63 -16.91
C CYS A 710 -16.53 11.70 -16.08
N ASP A 711 -16.96 10.57 -16.63
CA ASP A 711 -17.83 9.59 -15.96
C ASP A 711 -17.21 9.06 -14.65
N PHE A 712 -15.89 8.92 -14.62
CA PHE A 712 -15.15 8.44 -13.44
C PHE A 712 -14.51 9.56 -12.60
N GLY A 713 -14.61 10.82 -13.03
CA GLY A 713 -14.17 12.00 -12.27
C GLY A 713 -12.65 12.21 -12.21
N HIS A 714 -11.90 11.78 -13.23
CA HIS A 714 -10.43 11.86 -13.27
C HIS A 714 -9.95 13.25 -13.71
N GLN A 715 -9.86 14.19 -12.76
CA GLN A 715 -9.58 15.61 -13.03
C GLN A 715 -8.31 15.87 -13.83
N GLY A 716 -7.19 15.22 -13.50
CA GLY A 716 -5.92 15.45 -14.21
C GLY A 716 -5.95 14.93 -15.65
N VAL A 717 -6.61 13.79 -15.88
CA VAL A 717 -6.87 13.26 -17.24
C VAL A 717 -7.76 14.19 -18.04
N VAL A 718 -8.85 14.70 -17.45
CA VAL A 718 -9.76 15.66 -18.13
C VAL A 718 -8.99 16.90 -18.55
N LYS A 719 -8.20 17.49 -17.64
CA LYS A 719 -7.37 18.66 -17.95
C LYS A 719 -6.41 18.37 -19.11
N LEU A 720 -5.73 17.23 -19.06
CA LEU A 720 -4.77 16.81 -20.08
C LEU A 720 -5.43 16.63 -21.46
N LEU A 721 -6.59 15.99 -21.53
CA LEU A 721 -7.35 15.82 -22.77
C LEU A 721 -7.80 17.17 -23.35
N LEU A 722 -8.30 18.08 -22.51
CA LEU A 722 -8.71 19.43 -22.93
C LEU A 722 -7.53 20.25 -23.44
N ASP A 723 -6.37 20.17 -22.77
CA ASP A 723 -5.16 20.86 -23.21
C ASP A 723 -4.62 20.33 -24.55
N HIS A 724 -4.97 19.09 -24.94
CA HIS A 724 -4.68 18.50 -26.26
C HIS A 724 -5.83 18.66 -27.26
N GLY A 725 -6.83 19.50 -26.99
CA GLY A 725 -7.89 19.85 -27.95
C GLY A 725 -9.09 18.87 -27.97
N ALA A 726 -9.37 18.18 -26.87
CA ALA A 726 -10.62 17.43 -26.73
C ALA A 726 -11.84 18.35 -26.86
N ALA A 727 -12.80 17.98 -27.71
CA ALA A 727 -14.06 18.69 -27.90
C ALA A 727 -15.03 18.38 -26.76
N VAL A 728 -15.63 19.42 -26.19
CA VAL A 728 -16.66 19.31 -25.14
C VAL A 728 -18.03 19.35 -25.82
N ASP A 729 -18.51 18.20 -26.27
CA ASP A 729 -19.77 18.11 -27.03
C ASP A 729 -21.02 17.99 -26.14
N ASP A 730 -20.91 17.39 -24.95
CA ASP A 730 -22.04 17.15 -24.04
C ASP A 730 -21.64 17.43 -22.57
N PHE A 731 -21.59 18.71 -22.20
CA PHE A 731 -21.35 19.13 -20.82
C PHE A 731 -22.38 18.54 -19.85
N LYS A 732 -23.63 18.40 -20.29
CA LYS A 732 -24.75 17.93 -19.47
C LYS A 732 -24.52 16.52 -18.95
N CYS A 733 -24.17 15.56 -19.81
CA CYS A 733 -23.88 14.20 -19.39
C CYS A 733 -22.69 14.13 -18.43
N ALA A 734 -21.62 14.87 -18.73
CA ALA A 734 -20.44 14.93 -17.88
C ALA A 734 -20.76 15.55 -16.50
N ALA A 735 -21.47 16.68 -16.43
CA ALA A 735 -21.77 17.39 -15.19
C ALA A 735 -22.74 16.64 -14.25
N LYS A 736 -23.62 15.80 -14.81
CA LYS A 736 -24.51 14.93 -14.02
C LYS A 736 -23.74 13.86 -13.25
N ARG A 737 -22.73 13.25 -13.87
CA ARG A 737 -21.97 12.11 -13.32
C ARG A 737 -20.64 12.49 -12.67
N SER A 738 -20.05 13.63 -13.03
CA SER A 738 -18.72 14.06 -12.58
C SER A 738 -18.73 14.97 -11.34
N ARG A 739 -17.53 15.17 -10.75
CA ARG A 739 -17.30 16.01 -9.56
C ARG A 739 -17.20 17.49 -9.93
N LEU A 740 -17.51 18.38 -8.97
CA LEU A 740 -17.48 19.85 -9.12
C LEU A 740 -16.27 20.38 -9.91
N ASN A 741 -15.06 19.90 -9.60
CA ASN A 741 -13.83 20.37 -10.24
C ASN A 741 -13.74 20.00 -11.72
N VAL A 742 -14.25 18.83 -12.12
CA VAL A 742 -14.28 18.39 -13.52
C VAL A 742 -15.27 19.25 -14.31
N ALA A 743 -16.47 19.47 -13.77
CA ALA A 743 -17.46 20.34 -14.38
C ALA A 743 -16.95 21.78 -14.57
N ARG A 744 -16.26 22.33 -13.56
CA ARG A 744 -15.61 23.65 -13.66
C ARG A 744 -14.61 23.71 -14.83
N LEU A 745 -13.73 22.71 -14.95
CA LEU A 745 -12.75 22.66 -16.04
C LEU A 745 -13.40 22.60 -17.43
N LEU A 746 -14.51 21.85 -17.57
CA LEU A 746 -15.26 21.78 -18.82
C LEU A 746 -15.90 23.13 -19.17
N LEU A 747 -16.46 23.83 -18.17
CA LEU A 747 -17.05 25.15 -18.34
C LEU A 747 -16.02 26.22 -18.69
N ASP A 748 -14.83 26.19 -18.07
CA ASP A 748 -13.76 27.15 -18.33
C ASP A 748 -13.23 27.07 -19.77
N LYS A 749 -13.21 25.87 -20.36
CA LYS A 749 -12.70 25.62 -21.71
C LYS A 749 -13.77 25.73 -22.80
N ASN A 750 -15.06 25.67 -22.45
CA ASN A 750 -16.17 25.82 -23.38
C ASN A 750 -16.72 27.26 -23.32
N PRO A 751 -16.66 28.05 -24.41
CA PRO A 751 -17.11 29.45 -24.38
C PRO A 751 -18.61 29.61 -24.06
N PRO A 752 -19.02 30.79 -23.54
CA PRO A 752 -20.42 31.15 -23.39
C PRO A 752 -21.19 31.06 -24.70
N SER A 753 -22.35 30.41 -24.64
CA SER A 753 -23.32 30.39 -25.72
C SER A 753 -24.71 30.11 -25.17
N SER A 754 -25.73 30.55 -25.90
CA SER A 754 -27.13 30.25 -25.58
C SER A 754 -27.44 28.75 -25.50
N SER A 755 -26.75 27.91 -26.29
CA SER A 755 -26.87 26.45 -26.19
C SER A 755 -26.32 25.90 -24.87
N ARG A 756 -25.25 26.51 -24.34
CA ARG A 756 -24.66 26.13 -23.05
C ARG A 756 -25.60 26.46 -21.90
N ASP A 757 -26.30 27.59 -21.95
CA ASP A 757 -27.23 28.00 -20.90
C ASP A 757 -28.43 27.05 -20.79
N VAL A 758 -28.88 26.44 -21.89
CA VAL A 758 -29.91 25.36 -21.88
C VAL A 758 -29.40 24.13 -21.12
N ASP A 759 -28.16 23.72 -21.36
CA ASP A 759 -27.54 22.59 -20.66
C ASP A 759 -27.27 22.90 -19.18
N ILE A 760 -26.76 24.10 -18.88
CA ILE A 760 -26.57 24.59 -17.51
C ILE A 760 -27.89 24.57 -16.76
N CYS A 761 -28.98 25.07 -17.37
CA CYS A 761 -30.31 25.05 -16.79
C CYS A 761 -30.75 23.61 -16.47
N ALA A 762 -30.59 22.67 -17.40
CA ALA A 762 -30.96 21.27 -17.17
C ALA A 762 -30.16 20.61 -16.03
N VAL A 763 -28.87 20.94 -15.87
CA VAL A 763 -28.04 20.44 -14.76
C VAL A 763 -28.38 21.16 -13.45
N LEU A 764 -28.68 22.46 -13.50
CA LEU A 764 -29.02 23.29 -12.33
C LEU A 764 -30.23 22.74 -11.58
N HIS A 765 -31.28 22.31 -12.29
CA HIS A 765 -32.46 21.66 -11.70
C HIS A 765 -32.07 20.49 -10.78
N GLU A 766 -31.23 19.57 -11.27
CA GLU A 766 -30.79 18.39 -10.52
C GLU A 766 -29.87 18.75 -9.32
N LYS A 767 -29.00 19.76 -9.48
CA LYS A 767 -28.08 20.17 -8.40
C LYS A 767 -28.79 20.92 -7.27
N VAL A 768 -29.81 21.72 -7.60
CA VAL A 768 -30.69 22.35 -6.60
C VAL A 768 -31.46 21.28 -5.82
N GLU A 769 -31.98 20.26 -6.49
CA GLU A 769 -32.62 19.10 -5.83
C GLU A 769 -31.68 18.34 -4.88
N LYS A 770 -30.41 18.22 -5.28
CA LYS A 770 -29.36 17.53 -4.52
C LYS A 770 -28.71 18.40 -3.43
N ARG A 771 -29.05 19.69 -3.33
CA ARG A 771 -28.53 20.64 -2.31
C ARG A 771 -27.03 20.94 -2.45
N ASP A 772 -26.55 21.04 -3.69
CA ASP A 772 -25.13 21.27 -3.99
C ASP A 772 -24.88 22.76 -4.31
N SER A 773 -24.79 23.58 -3.27
CA SER A 773 -24.65 25.05 -3.37
C SER A 773 -23.38 25.49 -4.09
N ASP A 774 -22.27 24.78 -3.89
CA ASP A 774 -21.00 25.05 -4.57
C ASP A 774 -21.10 24.79 -6.08
N PHE A 775 -21.79 23.71 -6.49
CA PHE A 775 -22.00 23.41 -7.92
C PHE A 775 -22.98 24.38 -8.56
N VAL A 776 -24.05 24.75 -7.86
CA VAL A 776 -24.98 25.80 -8.30
C VAL A 776 -24.24 27.11 -8.55
N ARG A 777 -23.32 27.51 -7.65
CA ARG A 777 -22.52 28.72 -7.81
C ARG A 777 -21.67 28.69 -9.07
N VAL A 778 -20.95 27.59 -9.31
CA VAL A 778 -20.09 27.42 -10.50
C VAL A 778 -20.91 27.45 -11.80
N LEU A 779 -22.07 26.77 -11.82
CA LEU A 779 -22.96 26.78 -12.99
C LEU A 779 -23.43 28.18 -13.35
N LEU A 780 -23.84 28.97 -12.35
CA LEU A 780 -24.32 30.33 -12.56
C LEU A 780 -23.21 31.33 -12.88
N GLU A 781 -22.00 31.12 -12.36
CA GLU A 781 -20.82 31.89 -12.78
C GLU A 781 -20.43 31.64 -14.22
N ALA A 782 -20.71 30.44 -14.71
CA ALA A 782 -20.48 30.05 -16.08
C ALA A 782 -21.71 30.25 -16.99
N ALA A 783 -22.80 30.88 -16.56
CA ALA A 783 -23.90 31.21 -17.47
C ALA A 783 -23.57 32.48 -18.27
N GLU A 784 -24.02 32.56 -19.53
CA GLU A 784 -23.94 33.82 -20.29
C GLU A 784 -25.00 34.80 -19.78
N ASP A 785 -26.24 34.33 -19.62
CA ASP A 785 -27.34 35.06 -19.01
C ASP A 785 -27.94 34.30 -17.83
N THR A 786 -27.56 34.68 -16.61
CA THR A 786 -28.07 34.06 -15.38
C THR A 786 -29.58 34.18 -15.23
N GLN A 787 -30.21 35.20 -15.81
CA GLN A 787 -31.66 35.41 -15.73
C GLN A 787 -32.42 34.42 -16.62
N SER A 788 -31.84 34.04 -17.76
CA SER A 788 -32.42 33.02 -18.64
C SER A 788 -32.37 31.62 -18.01
N VAL A 789 -31.29 31.32 -17.28
CA VAL A 789 -31.03 30.03 -16.63
C VAL A 789 -31.84 29.85 -15.34
N ILE A 790 -31.91 30.88 -14.50
CA ILE A 790 -32.61 30.80 -13.22
C ILE A 790 -34.13 30.88 -13.45
N ARG A 791 -34.78 29.72 -13.48
CA ARG A 791 -36.25 29.61 -13.44
C ARG A 791 -36.83 29.88 -12.04
N PRO A 792 -38.07 30.42 -11.92
CA PRO A 792 -38.77 30.60 -10.65
C PRO A 792 -38.80 29.37 -9.74
N PHE A 793 -38.82 28.19 -10.36
CA PHE A 793 -38.75 26.89 -9.69
C PHE A 793 -37.56 26.76 -8.73
N HIS A 794 -36.36 27.19 -9.12
CA HIS A 794 -35.14 26.90 -8.37
C HIS A 794 -35.16 27.47 -6.94
N LEU A 795 -35.60 28.73 -6.80
CA LEU A 795 -35.67 29.39 -5.50
C LEU A 795 -36.83 28.83 -4.66
N VAL A 796 -37.95 28.47 -5.29
CA VAL A 796 -39.05 27.77 -4.63
C VAL A 796 -38.60 26.39 -4.11
N ALA A 797 -37.85 25.62 -4.90
CA ALA A 797 -37.34 24.32 -4.52
C ALA A 797 -36.34 24.40 -3.35
N ALA A 798 -35.45 25.40 -3.34
CA ALA A 798 -34.54 25.67 -2.23
C ALA A 798 -35.29 26.03 -0.94
N ALA A 799 -36.31 26.90 -1.03
CA ALA A 799 -37.17 27.26 0.10
C ALA A 799 -37.98 26.06 0.65
N LEU A 800 -38.50 25.21 -0.24
CA LEU A 800 -39.20 23.97 0.13
C LEU A 800 -38.27 22.96 0.82
N SER A 801 -37.01 22.91 0.40
CA SER A 801 -35.98 22.02 0.95
C SER A 801 -35.29 22.54 2.21
N ARG A 802 -35.56 23.81 2.62
CA ARG A 802 -34.88 24.53 3.71
C ARG A 802 -33.36 24.68 3.48
N ASP A 803 -32.96 24.91 2.24
CA ASP A 803 -31.55 25.03 1.85
C ASP A 803 -31.15 26.50 1.67
N GLU A 804 -30.63 27.10 2.76
CA GLU A 804 -30.25 28.52 2.80
C GLU A 804 -29.07 28.83 1.87
N ASP A 805 -28.12 27.90 1.76
CA ASP A 805 -26.91 28.12 0.98
C ASP A 805 -27.21 28.19 -0.51
N VAL A 806 -28.05 27.27 -1.03
CA VAL A 806 -28.51 27.32 -2.42
C VAL A 806 -29.38 28.56 -2.67
N ALA A 807 -30.30 28.89 -1.77
CA ALA A 807 -31.16 30.06 -1.92
C ALA A 807 -30.35 31.36 -1.95
N LYS A 808 -29.35 31.49 -1.08
CA LYS A 808 -28.44 32.62 -1.03
C LYS A 808 -27.68 32.79 -2.35
N VAL A 809 -27.13 31.71 -2.90
CA VAL A 809 -26.43 31.75 -4.19
C VAL A 809 -27.37 32.21 -5.30
N LEU A 810 -28.59 31.67 -5.37
CA LEU A 810 -29.58 32.04 -6.38
C LEU A 810 -29.94 33.53 -6.30
N LEU A 811 -30.20 34.04 -5.10
CA LEU A 811 -30.53 35.46 -4.86
C LEU A 811 -29.35 36.38 -5.22
N GLU A 812 -28.12 36.04 -4.80
CA GLU A 812 -26.89 36.77 -5.17
C GLU A 812 -26.70 36.87 -6.69
N LYS A 813 -27.12 35.83 -7.43
CA LYS A 813 -27.01 35.75 -8.90
C LYS A 813 -28.24 36.30 -9.63
N GLY A 814 -29.15 36.96 -8.90
CA GLY A 814 -30.27 37.72 -9.45
C GLY A 814 -31.59 36.97 -9.55
N ALA A 815 -31.77 35.86 -8.83
CA ALA A 815 -33.08 35.22 -8.72
C ALA A 815 -34.10 36.20 -8.11
N SER A 816 -35.28 36.31 -8.72
CA SER A 816 -36.35 37.12 -8.16
C SER A 816 -36.99 36.43 -6.94
N ALA A 817 -36.86 37.05 -5.77
CA ALA A 817 -37.49 36.62 -4.52
C ALA A 817 -39.04 36.63 -4.60
N ASN A 818 -39.59 37.37 -5.56
CA ASN A 818 -41.01 37.56 -5.82
C ASN A 818 -41.53 36.70 -6.98
N SER A 819 -40.69 35.85 -7.56
CA SER A 819 -41.08 34.97 -8.65
C SER A 819 -42.23 34.06 -8.24
N GLN A 820 -43.18 33.88 -9.14
CA GLN A 820 -44.32 32.98 -8.94
C GLN A 820 -44.12 31.75 -9.81
N TRP A 821 -44.20 30.57 -9.19
CA TRP A 821 -44.04 29.30 -9.88
C TRP A 821 -45.36 28.52 -9.92
N ASN A 822 -45.67 27.98 -11.11
CA ASN A 822 -46.81 27.10 -11.31
C ASN A 822 -46.53 25.72 -10.67
N GLY A 823 -47.35 25.35 -9.68
CA GLY A 823 -47.15 24.12 -8.90
C GLY A 823 -47.63 22.82 -9.57
N ASP A 824 -47.91 22.79 -10.88
CA ASP A 824 -48.22 21.58 -11.63
C ASP A 824 -47.19 20.43 -11.42
N LEU A 825 -45.93 20.77 -11.13
CA LEU A 825 -44.83 19.82 -10.85
C LEU A 825 -44.67 19.43 -9.37
N LEU A 826 -45.43 20.03 -8.44
CA LEU A 826 -45.29 19.81 -6.98
C LEU A 826 -45.57 18.34 -6.58
N LEU A 827 -46.35 17.61 -7.39
CA LEU A 827 -46.64 16.18 -7.20
C LEU A 827 -45.46 15.26 -7.45
N GLY A 828 -44.53 15.64 -8.34
CA GLY A 828 -43.26 14.93 -8.53
C GLY A 828 -42.40 14.98 -7.27
N PHE A 829 -42.35 16.15 -6.63
CA PHE A 829 -41.65 16.35 -5.35
C PHE A 829 -42.34 15.71 -4.14
N ALA A 830 -43.67 15.64 -4.14
CA ALA A 830 -44.43 15.00 -3.06
C ALA A 830 -44.10 13.51 -2.88
N ASN A 831 -43.68 12.81 -3.96
CA ASN A 831 -43.21 11.43 -3.90
C ASN A 831 -41.86 11.24 -3.19
N LEU A 832 -41.04 12.30 -3.02
CA LEU A 832 -39.72 12.24 -2.41
C LEU A 832 -39.73 12.32 -0.87
N LYS A 833 -40.90 12.28 -0.20
CA LYS A 833 -41.07 12.39 1.27
C LYS A 833 -40.51 13.67 1.92
N ARG A 834 -40.12 14.69 1.13
CA ARG A 834 -39.38 15.87 1.63
C ARG A 834 -40.22 17.14 1.82
N CYS A 835 -41.50 17.16 1.40
CA CYS A 835 -42.38 18.33 1.47
C CYS A 835 -43.81 18.02 1.98
N GLU A 836 -44.01 16.98 2.80
CA GLU A 836 -45.36 16.57 3.26
C GLU A 836 -46.12 17.70 3.96
N GLY A 837 -45.44 18.54 4.76
CA GLY A 837 -46.08 19.64 5.50
C GLY A 837 -46.68 20.74 4.59
N VAL A 838 -46.03 21.05 3.47
CA VAL A 838 -46.54 22.04 2.51
C VAL A 838 -47.73 21.48 1.73
N VAL A 839 -47.66 20.20 1.35
CA VAL A 839 -48.78 19.52 0.69
C VAL A 839 -49.98 19.43 1.64
N ASP A 840 -49.79 19.08 2.90
CA ASP A 840 -50.88 19.02 3.88
C ASP A 840 -51.51 20.41 4.12
N VAL A 841 -50.71 21.49 4.10
CA VAL A 841 -51.18 22.87 4.16
C VAL A 841 -51.97 23.28 2.92
N LEU A 842 -51.52 22.92 1.72
CA LEU A 842 -52.25 23.17 0.46
C LEU A 842 -53.56 22.38 0.39
N LEU A 843 -53.59 21.16 0.91
CA LEU A 843 -54.76 20.27 0.96
C LEU A 843 -55.73 20.62 2.10
N SER A 844 -55.28 21.40 3.08
CA SER A 844 -56.10 21.76 4.23
C SER A 844 -57.26 22.68 3.84
N ARG A 845 -58.47 22.09 3.77
CA ARG A 845 -59.74 22.73 4.13
C ARG A 845 -60.42 21.92 5.23
N PRO A 846 -61.35 22.52 6.00
CA PRO A 846 -62.00 21.90 7.17
C PRO A 846 -62.84 20.65 6.88
N ALA A 847 -63.03 20.28 5.61
CA ALA A 847 -63.75 19.08 5.22
C ALA A 847 -62.75 18.07 4.63
N LYS A 848 -62.55 16.95 5.35
CA LYS A 848 -61.74 15.80 4.96
C LYS A 848 -62.00 15.40 3.49
N ARG A 849 -61.13 15.81 2.57
CA ARG A 849 -60.97 15.11 1.29
C ARG A 849 -59.97 13.99 1.53
N ASP A 850 -60.31 12.80 1.05
CA ASP A 850 -59.39 11.66 1.11
C ASP A 850 -58.14 11.99 0.29
N LYS A 851 -56.97 12.08 0.96
CA LYS A 851 -55.67 12.39 0.35
C LYS A 851 -55.40 11.50 -0.86
N LYS A 852 -55.88 10.26 -0.84
CA LYS A 852 -55.73 9.28 -1.92
C LYS A 852 -56.59 9.60 -3.16
N ALA A 853 -57.81 10.10 -2.96
CA ALA A 853 -58.72 10.46 -4.05
C ALA A 853 -58.29 11.75 -4.76
N PHE A 854 -57.77 12.72 -4.00
CA PHE A 854 -57.21 13.94 -4.57
C PHE A 854 -55.95 13.66 -5.41
N LEU A 855 -55.01 12.85 -4.89
CA LEU A 855 -53.81 12.45 -5.63
C LEU A 855 -54.16 11.68 -6.93
N ALA A 856 -55.25 10.91 -6.94
CA ALA A 856 -55.72 10.20 -8.14
C ALA A 856 -56.37 11.14 -9.18
N GLU A 857 -57.06 12.18 -8.74
CA GLU A 857 -57.68 13.18 -9.62
C GLU A 857 -56.62 14.09 -10.27
N VAL A 858 -55.60 14.53 -9.51
CA VAL A 858 -54.53 15.36 -10.09
C VAL A 858 -53.65 14.56 -11.07
N LYS A 859 -53.51 13.24 -10.85
CA LYS A 859 -52.89 12.32 -11.84
C LYS A 859 -53.71 12.18 -13.13
N LYS A 860 -55.02 12.44 -13.10
CA LYS A 860 -55.89 12.42 -14.30
C LYS A 860 -55.88 13.75 -15.05
N THR A 861 -55.75 14.87 -14.35
CA THR A 861 -55.79 16.23 -14.95
C THR A 861 -54.43 16.72 -15.43
N SER A 862 -53.34 16.17 -14.92
CA SER A 862 -52.01 16.41 -15.47
C SER A 862 -51.83 15.54 -16.73
N ASN A 863 -51.76 16.16 -17.91
CA ASN A 863 -51.48 15.49 -19.19
C ASN A 863 -50.03 14.95 -19.30
N LEU A 864 -49.34 14.74 -18.18
CA LEU A 864 -47.96 14.25 -18.14
C LEU A 864 -47.99 12.75 -17.79
N ASP A 865 -47.71 11.91 -18.78
CA ASP A 865 -47.56 10.47 -18.58
C ASP A 865 -46.24 10.17 -17.83
N TYR A 866 -46.32 10.11 -16.50
CA TYR A 866 -45.19 9.83 -15.60
C TYR A 866 -44.69 8.37 -15.65
N SER A 867 -45.28 7.50 -16.47
CA SER A 867 -44.92 6.08 -16.52
C SER A 867 -43.68 5.77 -17.37
N ALA A 868 -43.23 6.69 -18.22
CA ALA A 868 -42.10 6.50 -19.14
C ALA A 868 -40.73 6.99 -18.60
N SER A 869 -40.67 7.60 -17.41
CA SER A 869 -39.49 8.37 -16.95
C SER A 869 -38.74 7.75 -15.76
N GLN A 870 -38.86 6.45 -15.49
CA GLN A 870 -38.12 5.81 -14.39
C GLN A 870 -36.59 5.85 -14.61
N ASP A 871 -36.11 6.07 -15.84
CA ASP A 871 -34.67 6.09 -16.16
C ASP A 871 -34.11 7.42 -16.72
N GLU A 872 -34.94 8.46 -16.89
CA GLU A 872 -34.43 9.83 -17.12
C GLU A 872 -35.27 10.85 -16.35
N PRO A 873 -34.66 11.73 -15.51
CA PRO A 873 -35.34 12.88 -14.94
C PRO A 873 -35.52 13.92 -16.04
N GLY A 874 -36.44 13.65 -16.96
CA GLY A 874 -36.92 14.58 -17.97
C GLY A 874 -38.05 15.41 -17.37
N ILE A 875 -37.71 16.58 -16.84
CA ILE A 875 -38.68 17.67 -16.73
C ILE A 875 -39.07 18.00 -18.17
N VAL A 876 -40.23 17.51 -18.63
CA VAL A 876 -40.82 17.97 -19.88
C VAL A 876 -41.27 19.40 -19.60
N GLU A 877 -40.47 20.37 -20.03
CA GLU A 877 -40.88 21.77 -20.11
C GLU A 877 -42.07 21.84 -21.04
N SER A 878 -43.25 21.81 -20.45
CA SER A 878 -44.43 22.32 -21.08
C SER A 878 -44.34 23.84 -20.89
N GLU A 879 -43.66 24.53 -21.79
CA GLU A 879 -44.18 25.79 -22.33
C GLU A 879 -45.51 25.46 -23.04
N THR A 880 -46.48 24.92 -22.31
CA THR A 880 -47.81 24.76 -22.87
C THR A 880 -48.44 26.12 -22.77
N ASP A 881 -48.86 26.63 -23.92
CA ASP A 881 -50.14 27.29 -24.15
C ASP A 881 -51.31 26.47 -23.54
N SER A 882 -51.18 26.10 -22.26
CA SER A 882 -52.20 25.43 -21.49
C SER A 882 -53.26 26.50 -21.24
N THR A 883 -54.38 26.36 -21.95
CA THR A 883 -55.61 27.10 -21.68
C THR A 883 -56.23 26.76 -20.32
N VAL A 884 -55.58 25.91 -19.52
CA VAL A 884 -56.01 25.51 -18.18
C VAL A 884 -55.30 26.39 -17.14
N PRO A 885 -56.02 27.13 -16.29
CA PRO A 885 -55.43 27.92 -15.22
C PRO A 885 -54.62 27.04 -14.25
N PRO A 886 -53.41 27.46 -13.82
CA PRO A 886 -52.57 26.70 -12.90
C PRO A 886 -53.30 26.42 -11.58
N TRP A 887 -53.22 25.19 -11.07
CA TRP A 887 -53.96 24.83 -9.84
C TRP A 887 -53.36 25.46 -8.58
N CYS A 888 -52.08 25.84 -8.60
CA CYS A 888 -51.50 26.73 -7.60
C CYS A 888 -50.33 27.58 -8.13
N MET A 889 -50.18 28.77 -7.56
CA MET A 889 -49.06 29.70 -7.83
C MET A 889 -48.35 29.98 -6.52
N LEU A 890 -47.11 29.50 -6.38
CA LEU A 890 -46.34 29.59 -5.13
C LEU A 890 -45.26 30.67 -5.20
N THR A 891 -44.96 31.29 -4.05
CA THR A 891 -43.80 32.17 -3.88
C THR A 891 -42.77 31.53 -2.93
N PRO A 892 -41.47 31.80 -3.11
CA PRO A 892 -40.43 31.31 -2.19
C PRO A 892 -40.69 31.69 -0.74
N LEU A 893 -41.13 32.94 -0.51
CA LEU A 893 -41.42 33.47 0.83
C LEU A 893 -42.58 32.73 1.50
N TRP A 894 -43.65 32.45 0.76
CA TRP A 894 -44.77 31.67 1.29
C TRP A 894 -44.33 30.23 1.62
N CYS A 895 -43.53 29.59 0.76
CA CYS A 895 -43.00 28.25 1.01
C CYS A 895 -42.14 28.18 2.29
N ALA A 896 -41.24 29.15 2.48
CA ALA A 896 -40.39 29.24 3.67
C ALA A 896 -41.21 29.48 4.95
N ALA A 897 -42.21 30.37 4.87
CA ALA A 897 -43.10 30.70 5.98
C ALA A 897 -43.96 29.51 6.43
N VAL A 898 -44.51 28.75 5.48
CA VAL A 898 -45.29 27.53 5.75
C VAL A 898 -44.43 26.41 6.34
N ASN A 899 -43.18 26.32 5.91
CA ASN A 899 -42.24 25.34 6.45
C ASN A 899 -41.70 25.70 7.85
N GLY A 900 -41.98 26.89 8.38
CA GLY A 900 -41.46 27.30 9.68
C GLY A 900 -39.96 27.62 9.65
N HIS A 901 -39.42 28.02 8.50
CA HIS A 901 -37.99 28.28 8.34
C HIS A 901 -37.65 29.77 8.46
N GLU A 902 -37.42 30.22 9.69
CA GLU A 902 -37.25 31.63 10.04
C GLU A 902 -36.05 32.30 9.34
N ALA A 903 -34.89 31.64 9.32
CA ALA A 903 -33.68 32.17 8.68
C ALA A 903 -33.85 32.36 7.16
N MET A 904 -34.51 31.42 6.47
CA MET A 904 -34.85 31.58 5.04
C MET A 904 -35.85 32.70 4.79
N VAL A 905 -36.84 32.89 5.68
CA VAL A 905 -37.77 34.02 5.58
C VAL A 905 -37.01 35.33 5.70
N GLN A 906 -36.11 35.44 6.68
CA GLN A 906 -35.26 36.61 6.86
C GLN A 906 -34.41 36.86 5.60
N LEU A 907 -33.73 35.83 5.09
CA LEU A 907 -32.90 35.92 3.88
C LEU A 907 -33.69 36.45 2.66
N LEU A 908 -34.90 35.92 2.44
CA LEU A 908 -35.75 36.35 1.32
C LEU A 908 -36.22 37.81 1.48
N LEU A 909 -36.60 38.23 2.69
CA LEU A 909 -37.03 39.60 2.98
C LEU A 909 -35.88 40.60 2.80
N GLU A 910 -34.67 40.26 3.26
CA GLU A 910 -33.45 41.06 3.05
C GLU A 910 -33.14 41.26 1.55
N HIS A 911 -33.51 40.29 0.70
CA HIS A 911 -33.36 40.36 -0.76
C HIS A 911 -34.63 40.87 -1.49
N GLY A 912 -35.52 41.58 -0.78
CA GLY A 912 -36.64 42.30 -1.40
C GLY A 912 -37.89 41.46 -1.67
N ALA A 913 -38.07 40.35 -0.98
CA ALA A 913 -39.34 39.61 -1.03
C ALA A 913 -40.49 40.46 -0.48
N ASP A 914 -41.57 40.59 -1.25
CA ASP A 914 -42.79 41.28 -0.83
C ASP A 914 -43.69 40.33 -0.02
N PRO A 915 -43.91 40.59 1.28
CA PRO A 915 -44.72 39.72 2.14
C PRO A 915 -46.22 39.74 1.80
N ASN A 916 -46.66 40.66 0.95
CA ASN A 916 -48.06 40.84 0.56
C ASN A 916 -48.43 40.09 -0.72
N ILE A 917 -47.48 39.47 -1.42
CA ILE A 917 -47.80 38.64 -2.59
C ILE A 917 -48.63 37.46 -2.13
N ALA A 918 -49.85 37.39 -2.66
CA ALA A 918 -50.75 36.31 -2.35
C ALA A 918 -50.58 35.15 -3.33
N VAL A 919 -50.49 33.94 -2.78
CA VAL A 919 -50.49 32.70 -3.55
C VAL A 919 -51.92 32.31 -3.91
N GLN A 920 -52.10 31.86 -5.15
CA GLN A 920 -53.36 31.28 -5.61
C GLN A 920 -53.33 29.78 -5.35
N THR A 921 -54.39 29.26 -4.74
CA THR A 921 -54.63 27.83 -4.57
C THR A 921 -55.95 27.48 -5.26
N TRP A 922 -56.11 26.24 -5.76
CA TRP A 922 -57.27 25.72 -6.50
C TRP A 922 -58.64 26.08 -5.90
N VAL A 923 -58.65 26.42 -4.61
CA VAL A 923 -59.82 26.73 -3.82
C VAL A 923 -60.18 28.22 -3.74
N LEU A 924 -60.07 28.99 -4.83
CA LEU A 924 -60.42 30.42 -4.88
C LEU A 924 -59.98 31.18 -3.60
N SER A 925 -58.82 30.84 -3.02
CA SER A 925 -58.35 31.42 -1.76
C SER A 925 -56.98 32.03 -1.98
N ILE A 926 -56.97 33.35 -2.07
CA ILE A 926 -55.81 34.22 -2.12
C ILE A 926 -55.17 34.21 -0.72
N ARG A 927 -54.08 33.46 -0.50
CA ARG A 927 -53.43 33.33 0.82
C ARG A 927 -52.10 34.08 0.84
N THR A 928 -51.79 34.79 1.92
CA THR A 928 -50.50 35.47 2.11
C THR A 928 -49.57 34.63 2.99
N ALA A 929 -48.26 34.88 2.92
CA ALA A 929 -47.28 34.23 3.80
C ALA A 929 -47.61 34.46 5.28
N LEU A 930 -48.06 35.68 5.63
CA LEU A 930 -48.47 36.05 6.98
C LEU A 930 -49.68 35.24 7.48
N TYR A 931 -50.67 35.01 6.61
CA TYR A 931 -51.86 34.23 6.94
C TYR A 931 -51.52 32.79 7.33
N ASP A 932 -50.75 32.09 6.49
CA ASP A 932 -50.42 30.69 6.78
C ASP A 932 -49.38 30.55 7.91
N ALA A 933 -48.46 31.51 8.08
CA ALA A 933 -47.55 31.55 9.22
C ALA A 933 -48.29 31.70 10.56
N ALA A 934 -49.29 32.59 10.61
CA ALA A 934 -50.13 32.77 11.79
C ALA A 934 -50.99 31.53 12.08
N ARG A 935 -51.50 30.86 11.03
CA ARG A 935 -52.26 29.61 11.16
C ARG A 935 -51.42 28.45 11.70
N LEU A 936 -50.14 28.39 11.35
CA LEU A 936 -49.22 27.36 11.83
C LEU A 936 -48.54 27.72 13.15
N ASN A 937 -48.88 28.88 13.73
CA ASN A 937 -48.31 29.43 14.96
C ASN A 937 -46.78 29.63 14.90
N HIS A 938 -46.26 30.12 13.77
CA HIS A 938 -44.84 30.42 13.60
C HIS A 938 -44.51 31.84 14.09
N GLU A 939 -44.42 32.01 15.41
CA GLU A 939 -44.29 33.33 16.06
C GLU A 939 -43.14 34.20 15.52
N GLY A 940 -41.93 33.64 15.39
CA GLY A 940 -40.75 34.36 14.89
C GLY A 940 -40.92 34.85 13.45
N ILE A 941 -41.49 34.00 12.58
CA ILE A 941 -41.78 34.34 11.18
C ILE A 941 -42.82 35.45 11.07
N VAL A 942 -43.86 35.40 11.88
CA VAL A 942 -44.90 36.45 11.90
C VAL A 942 -44.31 37.79 12.32
N LYS A 943 -43.42 37.82 13.34
CA LYS A 943 -42.68 39.04 13.71
C LYS A 943 -41.89 39.59 12.53
N LEU A 944 -41.12 38.76 11.84
CA LEU A 944 -40.30 39.15 10.69
C LEU A 944 -41.14 39.69 9.52
N LEU A 945 -42.27 39.05 9.21
CA LEU A 945 -43.16 39.49 8.14
C LEU A 945 -43.80 40.84 8.47
N LEU A 946 -44.30 41.02 9.70
CA LEU A 946 -44.92 42.27 10.15
C LEU A 946 -43.91 43.42 10.20
N SER A 947 -42.69 43.18 10.71
CA SER A 947 -41.62 44.20 10.70
C SER A 947 -41.17 44.60 9.30
N SER A 948 -41.40 43.72 8.31
CA SER A 948 -41.10 43.96 6.89
C SER A 948 -42.29 44.48 6.08
N GLY A 949 -43.36 44.94 6.75
CA GLY A 949 -44.49 45.59 6.09
C GLY A 949 -45.59 44.65 5.57
N ALA A 950 -45.71 43.43 6.11
CA ALA A 950 -46.84 42.56 5.82
C ALA A 950 -48.15 43.16 6.34
N ASN A 951 -49.17 43.20 5.49
CA ASN A 951 -50.49 43.71 5.85
C ASN A 951 -51.26 42.64 6.65
N PRO A 952 -51.55 42.88 7.95
CA PRO A 952 -52.24 41.89 8.79
C PRO A 952 -53.71 41.70 8.44
N ASN A 953 -54.25 42.52 7.54
CA ASN A 953 -55.64 42.47 7.11
C ASN A 953 -55.83 41.72 5.78
N VAL A 954 -54.74 41.37 5.09
CA VAL A 954 -54.80 40.59 3.85
C VAL A 954 -54.61 39.11 4.19
N GLY A 955 -55.70 38.36 4.11
CA GLY A 955 -55.73 36.91 4.34
C GLY A 955 -56.72 36.24 3.40
N GLY A 956 -56.70 34.90 3.37
CA GLY A 956 -57.59 34.04 2.57
C GLY A 956 -58.99 34.59 2.39
N ASN A 957 -59.63 34.35 1.22
CA ASN A 957 -60.97 34.84 0.82
C ASN A 957 -62.13 34.66 1.82
N LEU A 958 -61.91 34.14 3.02
CA LEU A 958 -62.91 34.01 4.09
C LEU A 958 -62.34 34.23 5.52
N TRP A 959 -61.02 34.45 5.71
CA TRP A 959 -60.35 34.46 7.03
C TRP A 959 -59.11 35.38 7.07
N SER A 960 -59.08 36.39 7.95
CA SER A 960 -57.84 37.15 8.24
C SER A 960 -56.91 36.38 9.19
N PRO A 961 -55.60 36.69 9.21
CA PRO A 961 -54.66 36.14 10.19
C PRO A 961 -55.17 36.25 11.64
N LEU A 962 -55.72 37.41 12.02
CA LEU A 962 -56.25 37.67 13.36
C LEU A 962 -57.50 36.83 13.68
N LEU A 963 -58.41 36.71 12.72
CA LEU A 963 -59.62 35.89 12.88
C LEU A 963 -59.27 34.42 13.08
N HIS A 964 -58.27 33.93 12.34
CA HIS A 964 -57.81 32.55 12.47
C HIS A 964 -57.10 32.27 13.80
N ALA A 965 -56.17 33.13 14.22
CA ALA A 965 -55.54 33.04 15.54
C ALA A 965 -56.57 33.02 16.68
N SER A 966 -57.68 33.74 16.51
CA SER A 966 -58.77 33.78 17.49
C SER A 966 -59.67 32.54 17.49
N SER A 967 -59.77 31.82 16.37
CA SER A 967 -60.58 30.59 16.27
C SER A 967 -59.92 29.35 16.87
N LEU A 968 -58.59 29.29 16.89
CA LEU A 968 -57.80 28.18 17.44
C LEU A 968 -57.46 28.40 18.92
N ALA A 969 -58.26 29.17 19.66
CA ALA A 969 -57.94 29.77 20.96
C ALA A 969 -57.58 28.76 22.08
N THR A 970 -56.33 28.30 22.07
CA THR A 970 -55.57 27.73 23.19
C THR A 970 -54.76 28.84 23.88
N HIS A 971 -54.15 28.56 25.05
CA HIS A 971 -53.33 29.54 25.77
C HIS A 971 -52.14 30.07 24.96
N ASP A 972 -51.62 29.28 24.00
CA ASP A 972 -50.43 29.61 23.22
C ASP A 972 -50.67 30.69 22.14
N ASN A 973 -51.90 30.93 21.70
CA ASN A 973 -52.19 31.84 20.58
C ASN A 973 -52.41 33.32 20.97
N VAL A 974 -52.34 33.66 22.26
CA VAL A 974 -52.53 35.05 22.73
C VAL A 974 -51.39 35.97 22.27
N ALA A 975 -50.15 35.47 22.28
CA ALA A 975 -48.99 36.19 21.77
C ALA A 975 -49.13 36.49 20.27
N MET A 976 -49.66 35.54 19.49
CA MET A 976 -49.92 35.71 18.07
C MET A 976 -50.95 36.80 17.78
N ALA A 977 -52.07 36.79 18.48
CA ALA A 977 -53.09 37.83 18.36
C ALA A 977 -52.55 39.20 18.77
N GLN A 978 -51.71 39.27 19.81
CA GLN A 978 -51.07 40.51 20.26
C GLN A 978 -50.18 41.12 19.18
N MET A 979 -49.29 40.33 18.57
CA MET A 979 -48.42 40.79 17.49
C MET A 979 -49.21 41.35 16.29
N LEU A 980 -50.29 40.68 15.91
CA LEU A 980 -51.14 41.10 14.79
C LEU A 980 -51.89 42.41 15.11
N LEU A 981 -52.45 42.55 16.31
CA LEU A 981 -53.18 43.74 16.76
C LEU A 981 -52.27 44.97 16.90
N GLU A 982 -51.07 44.78 17.45
CA GLU A 982 -50.05 45.84 17.56
C GLU A 982 -49.60 46.35 16.17
N SER A 983 -49.71 45.49 15.14
CA SER A 983 -49.39 45.84 13.75
C SER A 983 -50.58 46.35 12.94
N GLY A 984 -51.73 46.62 13.58
CA GLY A 984 -52.91 47.22 12.93
C GLY A 984 -53.89 46.22 12.32
N ALA A 985 -53.96 44.99 12.83
CA ALA A 985 -55.01 44.05 12.46
C ALA A 985 -56.41 44.58 12.86
N ASN A 986 -57.36 44.50 11.94
CA ASN A 986 -58.73 44.94 12.10
C ASN A 986 -59.50 43.94 13.00
N THR A 987 -59.99 44.43 14.14
CA THR A 987 -60.78 43.64 15.10
C THR A 987 -62.15 43.27 14.58
N GLU A 988 -62.65 43.97 13.56
CA GLU A 988 -64.00 43.82 13.01
C GLU A 988 -64.03 42.98 11.73
N VAL A 989 -62.98 42.20 11.44
CA VAL A 989 -62.99 41.30 10.27
C VAL A 989 -64.04 40.22 10.47
N GLN A 990 -64.94 40.09 9.49
CA GLN A 990 -66.05 39.14 9.53
C GLN A 990 -65.76 37.90 8.68
N ALA A 991 -66.00 36.72 9.25
CA ALA A 991 -66.05 35.46 8.51
C ALA A 991 -67.27 35.40 7.56
N LYS A 992 -67.39 34.32 6.78
CA LYS A 992 -68.56 34.01 5.92
C LYS A 992 -69.93 34.09 6.64
N TYR A 993 -69.94 34.04 7.97
CA TYR A 993 -71.14 34.03 8.80
C TYR A 993 -71.22 35.20 9.81
N TYR A 994 -70.56 36.34 9.52
CA TYR A 994 -70.53 37.54 10.38
C TYR A 994 -69.86 37.37 11.75
N GLU A 995 -69.05 36.31 11.91
CA GLU A 995 -68.34 36.05 13.16
C GLU A 995 -67.05 36.88 13.23
N THR A 996 -66.83 37.55 14.38
CA THR A 996 -65.65 38.38 14.65
C THR A 996 -64.60 37.65 15.50
N PRO A 997 -63.34 38.09 15.51
CA PRO A 997 -62.30 37.59 16.42
C PRO A 997 -62.76 37.54 17.89
N LEU A 998 -63.50 38.56 18.34
CA LEU A 998 -64.03 38.65 19.70
C LEU A 998 -65.06 37.55 20.00
N TYR A 999 -65.91 37.24 19.03
CA TYR A 999 -66.89 36.16 19.13
C TYR A 999 -66.20 34.80 19.33
N TYR A 1000 -65.16 34.50 18.54
CA TYR A 1000 -64.39 33.26 18.68
C TYR A 1000 -63.62 33.16 20.00
N ALA A 1001 -62.98 34.26 20.43
CA ALA A 1001 -62.27 34.32 21.71
C ALA A 1001 -63.20 34.08 22.92
N ALA A 1002 -64.41 34.64 22.88
CA ALA A 1002 -65.45 34.43 23.89
C ALA A 1002 -65.99 33.00 23.88
N GLN A 1003 -66.26 32.43 22.69
CA GLN A 1003 -66.73 31.06 22.53
C GLN A 1003 -65.72 30.02 23.07
N ALA A 1004 -64.44 30.27 22.88
CA ALA A 1004 -63.37 29.39 23.36
C ALA A 1004 -63.05 29.55 24.86
N GLY A 1005 -63.62 30.55 25.54
CA GLY A 1005 -63.36 30.79 26.96
C GLY A 1005 -62.00 31.44 27.27
N ASN A 1006 -61.33 32.05 26.28
CA ASN A 1006 -59.99 32.62 26.45
C ASN A 1006 -60.05 34.07 26.99
N VAL A 1007 -60.02 34.19 28.32
CA VAL A 1007 -60.12 35.47 29.05
C VAL A 1007 -59.04 36.47 28.62
N ALA A 1008 -57.80 36.01 28.41
CA ALA A 1008 -56.67 36.86 28.05
C ALA A 1008 -56.85 37.46 26.65
N LEU A 1009 -57.30 36.66 25.69
CA LEU A 1009 -57.55 37.10 24.32
C LEU A 1009 -58.76 38.06 24.23
N VAL A 1010 -59.83 37.81 24.97
CA VAL A 1010 -60.99 38.73 25.06
C VAL A 1010 -60.56 40.09 25.60
N LYS A 1011 -59.78 40.11 26.69
CA LYS A 1011 -59.25 41.36 27.27
C LYS A 1011 -58.39 42.14 26.26
N LEU A 1012 -57.56 41.43 25.50
CA LEU A 1012 -56.68 42.00 24.49
C LEU A 1012 -57.47 42.61 23.32
N LEU A 1013 -58.46 41.89 22.77
CA LEU A 1013 -59.29 42.38 21.68
C LEU A 1013 -60.10 43.63 22.08
N LEU A 1014 -60.70 43.63 23.27
CA LEU A 1014 -61.43 44.80 23.79
C LEU A 1014 -60.50 46.01 23.99
N LYS A 1015 -59.26 45.80 24.45
CA LYS A 1015 -58.25 46.87 24.60
C LYS A 1015 -57.91 47.52 23.24
N HIS A 1016 -57.93 46.74 22.16
CA HIS A 1016 -57.64 47.20 20.81
C HIS A 1016 -58.90 47.64 20.03
N GLY A 1017 -60.01 47.90 20.72
CA GLY A 1017 -61.19 48.55 20.14
C GLY A 1017 -62.22 47.63 19.51
N ALA A 1018 -62.19 46.33 19.82
CA ALA A 1018 -63.21 45.39 19.33
C ALA A 1018 -64.62 45.75 19.83
N ASP A 1019 -65.61 45.72 18.93
CA ASP A 1019 -67.01 46.05 19.28
C ASP A 1019 -67.60 45.00 20.23
N ARG A 1020 -68.00 45.45 21.43
CA ARG A 1020 -68.64 44.64 22.47
C ARG A 1020 -69.97 44.05 22.01
N GLU A 1021 -70.66 44.72 21.09
CA GLU A 1021 -71.97 44.33 20.59
C GLU A 1021 -71.90 43.56 19.25
N ALA A 1022 -70.70 43.17 18.80
CA ALA A 1022 -70.52 42.42 17.56
C ALA A 1022 -71.39 41.15 17.54
N LYS A 1023 -72.26 41.05 16.53
CA LYS A 1023 -73.25 39.98 16.38
C LYS A 1023 -72.73 38.85 15.50
N GLY A 1024 -72.66 37.64 16.03
CA GLY A 1024 -72.36 36.42 15.27
C GLY A 1024 -73.60 35.74 14.69
N VAL A 1025 -73.46 34.46 14.33
CA VAL A 1025 -74.55 33.65 13.75
C VAL A 1025 -75.80 33.64 14.63
N ARG A 1026 -76.96 33.93 14.03
CA ARG A 1026 -78.29 34.05 14.68
C ARG A 1026 -78.47 35.28 15.60
N GLY A 1027 -77.63 36.31 15.48
CA GLY A 1027 -77.79 37.58 16.21
C GLY A 1027 -77.34 37.54 17.67
N ARG A 1028 -76.56 36.51 18.03
CA ARG A 1028 -75.97 36.38 19.37
C ARG A 1028 -74.73 37.28 19.49
N ILE A 1029 -74.68 38.10 20.53
CA ILE A 1029 -73.51 38.90 20.90
C ILE A 1029 -72.48 38.03 21.64
N ALA A 1030 -71.20 38.37 21.56
CA ALA A 1030 -70.12 37.62 22.20
C ALA A 1030 -70.33 37.42 23.71
N GLU A 1031 -70.96 38.39 24.39
CA GLU A 1031 -71.35 38.31 25.81
C GLU A 1031 -72.27 37.10 26.10
N SER A 1032 -73.19 36.77 25.18
CA SER A 1032 -74.14 35.65 25.35
C SER A 1032 -73.48 34.27 25.30
N LEU A 1033 -72.22 34.18 24.87
CA LEU A 1033 -71.41 32.97 24.85
C LEU A 1033 -70.48 32.85 26.07
N ALA A 1034 -70.42 33.86 26.93
CA ALA A 1034 -69.60 33.88 28.13
C ALA A 1034 -70.17 32.97 29.23
N SER A 1035 -70.08 31.66 29.06
CA SER A 1035 -70.32 30.68 30.14
C SER A 1035 -69.26 30.79 31.26
N ASN A 1036 -68.16 31.51 31.01
CA ASN A 1036 -67.10 31.82 31.95
C ASN A 1036 -67.36 33.16 32.66
N GLN A 1037 -67.50 33.11 34.00
CA GLN A 1037 -67.81 34.26 34.86
C GLN A 1037 -66.80 35.41 34.73
N ALA A 1038 -65.53 35.11 34.44
CA ALA A 1038 -64.48 36.10 34.22
C ALA A 1038 -64.63 36.87 32.90
N ILE A 1039 -65.17 36.23 31.85
CA ILE A 1039 -65.43 36.87 30.56
C ILE A 1039 -66.66 37.79 30.67
N ALA A 1040 -67.71 37.34 31.36
CA ALA A 1040 -68.90 38.16 31.62
C ALA A 1040 -68.55 39.47 32.38
N TYR A 1041 -67.55 39.44 33.26
CA TYR A 1041 -67.05 40.64 33.94
C TYR A 1041 -66.30 41.61 33.03
N LEU A 1042 -65.62 41.13 31.97
CA LEU A 1042 -64.89 41.98 31.01
C LEU A 1042 -65.82 42.73 30.03
N PHE A 1043 -67.02 42.17 29.77
CA PHE A 1043 -68.02 42.80 28.89
C PHE A 1043 -68.87 43.86 29.61
N ARG A 1044 -69.05 43.73 30.93
CA ARG A 1044 -69.56 44.80 31.80
C ARG A 1044 -68.50 45.90 31.89
#